data_AF-A0A6G0XQZ7-F1
#
_entry.id   AF-A0A6G0XQZ7-F1
#
_cell.length_a   1.000
_cell.length_b   1.000
_cell.length_c   1.000
_cell.angle_alpha   90.00
_cell.angle_beta   90.00
_cell.angle_gamma   90.00
#
_symmetry.space_group_name_H-M   'P 1'
#
loop_
_entity.id
_entity.type
_entity.pdbx_description
1 polymer ?
#
loop_
_entity_poly.entity_id
_entity_poly.type
_entity_poly.pdbx_seq_one_letter_code
_entity_poly.pdbx_strand_id
1 'polypeptide(L)'
;MSVKAMQAVKWLGMDKDGKMTVSPAAALKVLQALPENQDVNLISIFGAARQGKSFLMNLLANQQDLFRISNEKEPCTQGVDLSSHFMPLSSFSTINGCPRVNSSMSVGFVDAEGQGDRDITYDSRLVSPVLLASKVVIFNWKDSLQADRMLNLLAVLAKAAQNVELAEGETRKVFGHLHIVFRDWNFINTTPTEVHDTLFKKEKGASREVSNRNLARHELVEAFESINIWLFPLPVVSTAQLSERIRFEQLQPSFQKKLRELRTTISQQLEEPMLFNQQPLTGRTLAEMMPLFAESLNDNRVIMPESIYSSMRRAEGKKIQLQAEEAMKTFCKAQLDKPEILSTEQFAASVRESMMKMINETLSSMKSFPSDVRDECRAALLVFVDREVELTSKSNNEKVLRHFQNLMDQANDGLRDSLKEMESKLPLPPADLTKQCDFFIRQATKSLQSCPKTSMSSSFQNDIQRLEEQGNVLKERLQHLNERALRQRSAKLMSELTSCKNKLKTKGNSWLDKHITSEMPFTISMLEEELLRVHSSFEFDEPKPDLDEIDIEGEMQEYHAQLLDDLKRQYTLHVRHIVLQFIAKAKLLLEKEMQAIVLPMPEAKLHARILESKERVVVDISKQMQGWSIPEEEIVHFGNAVSEHTKEMEVLVRQHNQTASRDSALQEAAARYKEAKDNLTRHLTNVINEAIPMSDEKMQKIYDEALLKTCATLSDGNQTKRGQVLESLKADMATLMEQFKTINLKERENAVLASAAENQRHRVEALTDEVQKSQALAAKREQEMKSQLLEKEHKSKHLQDELSVQAAKTQALERQLQEWQEKSKKLADEKKRVEKEALQMASKERQAAQRFIDEQKAKEAQMEAEFNAIQKQLLRQQQLLQEKEREARAAEAAKELARKEMLEKDKALKIAQQEREMREKLSRDVLAHKAQAAELESKISSVMLEKSIETQQLKGNLTEQQRKTQQLELELKRMKDEARALDEEREHWRRQALAMEETKRSMADQVAEESARREAAEAAAQQAARAAEVAARAAMEAVKATPEKKRKPEVPATSSAKKSRKLAVKDTLPKLSLQEAKRLAKEEMDKRIGERISKMKK
;
A
#
# COMPACT_ATOMS: atom_id res chain seq x y z
N MET A 1 -52.28 50.01 -4.82
CA MET A 1 -51.49 49.14 -5.71
C MET A 1 -52.24 48.99 -7.03
N SER A 2 -51.56 48.85 -8.17
CA SER A 2 -52.25 48.61 -9.44
C SER A 2 -52.77 47.18 -9.50
N VAL A 3 -54.06 46.99 -9.80
CA VAL A 3 -54.68 45.67 -9.95
C VAL A 3 -54.21 45.08 -11.28
N LYS A 4 -53.32 44.10 -11.24
CA LYS A 4 -53.01 43.26 -12.41
C LYS A 4 -54.30 42.62 -12.90
N ALA A 5 -54.62 42.76 -14.18
CA ALA A 5 -55.82 42.19 -14.77
C ALA A 5 -55.84 40.67 -14.57
N MET A 6 -56.88 40.16 -13.90
CA MET A 6 -57.09 38.74 -13.64
C MET A 6 -57.67 38.04 -14.87
N GLN A 7 -56.86 37.93 -15.92
CA GLN A 7 -57.22 37.25 -17.16
C GLN A 7 -57.10 35.73 -17.00
N ALA A 8 -57.93 34.97 -17.71
CA ALA A 8 -57.78 33.53 -17.83
C ALA A 8 -56.41 33.13 -18.38
N VAL A 9 -55.90 31.98 -17.94
CA VAL A 9 -54.67 31.37 -18.41
C VAL A 9 -54.98 30.16 -19.26
N LYS A 10 -54.14 29.95 -20.28
CA LYS A 10 -54.19 28.74 -21.10
C LYS A 10 -54.07 27.51 -20.19
N TRP A 11 -54.99 26.54 -20.28
CA TRP A 11 -54.97 25.31 -19.48
C TRP A 11 -54.72 24.06 -20.33
N LEU A 12 -55.60 23.76 -21.29
CA LEU A 12 -55.43 22.69 -22.27
C LEU A 12 -55.33 23.24 -23.67
N GLY A 13 -54.44 22.66 -24.46
CA GLY A 13 -54.32 22.91 -25.89
C GLY A 13 -54.16 21.60 -26.66
N MET A 14 -54.07 21.73 -27.97
CA MET A 14 -53.62 20.68 -28.88
C MET A 14 -52.40 21.21 -29.61
N ASP A 15 -51.37 20.37 -29.79
CA ASP A 15 -50.18 20.75 -30.54
C ASP A 15 -50.38 20.64 -32.06
N LYS A 16 -49.28 20.80 -32.82
CA LYS A 16 -49.29 20.73 -34.29
C LYS A 16 -49.56 19.32 -34.83
N ASP A 17 -49.35 18.30 -34.02
CA ASP A 17 -49.48 16.88 -34.37
C ASP A 17 -50.83 16.30 -33.90
N GLY A 18 -51.69 17.14 -33.29
CA GLY A 18 -53.02 16.76 -32.82
C GLY A 18 -53.05 16.07 -31.45
N LYS A 19 -51.96 16.17 -30.68
CA LYS A 19 -51.88 15.66 -29.30
C LYS A 19 -52.30 16.72 -28.30
N MET A 20 -52.97 16.29 -27.22
CA MET A 20 -53.32 17.15 -26.10
C MET A 20 -52.04 17.58 -25.35
N THR A 21 -51.99 18.87 -25.03
CA THR A 21 -50.91 19.47 -24.23
C THR A 21 -51.50 20.24 -23.05
N VAL A 22 -50.87 20.09 -21.87
CA VAL A 22 -51.23 20.82 -20.66
C VAL A 22 -50.27 21.98 -20.48
N SER A 23 -50.82 23.17 -20.26
CA SER A 23 -50.06 24.40 -20.06
C SER A 23 -49.47 24.46 -18.63
N PRO A 24 -48.14 24.50 -18.46
CA PRO A 24 -47.53 24.62 -17.13
C PRO A 24 -47.90 25.93 -16.41
N ALA A 25 -48.37 26.95 -17.13
CA ALA A 25 -48.80 28.21 -16.52
C ALA A 25 -50.06 28.05 -15.67
N ALA A 26 -50.99 27.15 -16.02
CA ALA A 26 -52.18 26.88 -15.21
C ALA A 26 -51.81 26.15 -13.91
N ALA A 27 -50.93 25.15 -13.99
CA ALA A 27 -50.40 24.46 -12.82
C ALA A 27 -49.65 25.42 -11.88
N LEU A 28 -48.60 26.09 -12.38
CA LEU A 28 -47.66 26.87 -11.56
C LEU A 28 -48.21 28.21 -11.06
N LYS A 29 -49.04 28.92 -11.84
CA LYS A 29 -49.45 30.31 -11.54
C LYS A 29 -50.85 30.43 -10.95
N VAL A 30 -51.66 29.38 -11.00
CA VAL A 30 -53.05 29.38 -10.55
C VAL A 30 -53.30 28.22 -9.60
N LEU A 31 -53.24 26.99 -10.09
CA LEU A 31 -53.66 25.80 -9.33
C LEU A 31 -52.78 25.51 -8.11
N GLN A 32 -51.45 25.59 -8.23
CA GLN A 32 -50.51 25.42 -7.11
C GLN A 32 -50.34 26.69 -6.25
N ALA A 33 -50.93 27.82 -6.66
CA ALA A 33 -50.96 29.05 -5.87
C ALA A 33 -52.14 29.10 -4.89
N LEU A 34 -53.08 28.14 -4.98
CA LEU A 34 -54.14 27.92 -3.99
C LEU A 34 -53.58 27.21 -2.75
N PRO A 35 -54.22 27.36 -1.56
CA PRO A 35 -53.81 26.62 -0.37
C PRO A 35 -53.89 25.11 -0.56
N GLU A 36 -52.99 24.39 0.11
CA GLU A 36 -52.75 22.94 -0.08
C GLU A 36 -53.99 22.07 0.05
N ASN A 37 -54.78 22.33 1.10
CA ASN A 37 -56.03 21.63 1.43
C ASN A 37 -57.26 22.48 1.10
N GLN A 38 -57.18 23.35 0.08
CA GLN A 38 -58.34 24.10 -0.41
C GLN A 38 -59.09 23.27 -1.44
N ASP A 39 -60.27 22.79 -1.07
CA ASP A 39 -61.20 22.15 -1.98
C ASP A 39 -61.68 23.14 -3.06
N VAL A 40 -61.77 22.68 -4.30
CA VAL A 40 -62.14 23.49 -5.46
C VAL A 40 -63.24 22.84 -6.29
N ASN A 41 -64.17 23.67 -6.75
CA ASN A 41 -65.16 23.29 -7.75
C ASN A 41 -65.00 24.16 -9.00
N LEU A 42 -65.00 23.53 -10.18
CA LEU A 42 -64.98 24.25 -11.45
C LEU A 42 -66.39 24.32 -12.06
N ILE A 43 -66.73 25.51 -12.57
CA ILE A 43 -67.84 25.74 -13.50
C ILE A 43 -67.24 25.83 -14.90
N SER A 44 -67.59 24.91 -15.80
CA SER A 44 -67.15 24.93 -17.20
C SER A 44 -68.27 25.32 -18.16
N ILE A 45 -67.93 25.87 -19.34
CA ILE A 45 -68.90 26.19 -20.39
C ILE A 45 -68.51 25.63 -21.77
N PHE A 46 -69.47 24.93 -22.38
CA PHE A 46 -69.40 24.28 -23.68
C PHE A 46 -70.56 24.71 -24.58
N GLY A 47 -70.56 24.25 -25.82
CA GLY A 47 -71.49 24.64 -26.87
C GLY A 47 -70.75 25.09 -28.13
N ALA A 48 -71.53 25.31 -29.20
CA ALA A 48 -71.00 25.60 -30.53
C ALA A 48 -70.21 26.92 -30.61
N ALA A 49 -69.35 27.02 -31.61
CA ALA A 49 -68.58 28.23 -31.90
C ALA A 49 -69.48 29.48 -32.06
N ARG A 50 -68.96 30.64 -31.65
CA ARG A 50 -69.59 31.98 -31.81
C ARG A 50 -70.96 32.18 -31.12
N GLN A 51 -71.44 31.24 -30.29
CA GLN A 51 -72.73 31.36 -29.58
C GLN A 51 -72.71 32.17 -28.26
N GLY A 52 -71.64 32.93 -27.97
CA GLY A 52 -71.57 33.83 -26.82
C GLY A 52 -71.38 33.15 -25.46
N LYS A 53 -70.53 32.11 -25.40
CA LYS A 53 -70.17 31.36 -24.18
C LYS A 53 -69.45 32.24 -23.15
N SER A 54 -68.29 32.77 -23.54
CA SER A 54 -67.41 33.60 -22.69
C SER A 54 -68.14 34.85 -22.14
N PHE A 55 -69.10 35.39 -22.89
CA PHE A 55 -70.02 36.44 -22.42
C PHE A 55 -70.92 35.96 -21.25
N LEU A 56 -71.55 34.79 -21.36
CA LEU A 56 -72.35 34.22 -20.28
C LEU A 56 -71.48 33.90 -19.05
N MET A 57 -70.26 33.41 -19.27
CA MET A 57 -69.33 33.09 -18.18
C MET A 57 -68.84 34.35 -17.46
N ASN A 58 -68.48 35.41 -18.17
CA ASN A 58 -68.11 36.70 -17.59
C ASN A 58 -69.27 37.31 -16.77
N LEU A 59 -70.52 37.20 -17.24
CA LEU A 59 -71.72 37.59 -16.47
C LEU A 59 -71.97 36.70 -15.24
N LEU A 60 -71.68 35.41 -15.32
CA LEU A 60 -71.85 34.47 -14.19
C LEU A 60 -70.77 34.69 -13.11
N ALA A 61 -69.51 34.92 -13.51
CA ALA A 61 -68.44 35.35 -12.61
C ALA A 61 -68.61 36.79 -12.08
N ASN A 62 -69.43 37.61 -12.77
CA ASN A 62 -69.55 39.06 -12.55
C ASN A 62 -68.19 39.78 -12.63
N GLN A 63 -67.36 39.37 -13.58
CA GLN A 63 -66.03 39.91 -13.85
C GLN A 63 -65.92 40.24 -15.34
N GLN A 64 -65.54 41.48 -15.66
CA GLN A 64 -65.24 41.85 -17.04
C GLN A 64 -63.84 41.38 -17.44
N ASP A 65 -63.66 41.05 -18.72
CA ASP A 65 -62.40 40.56 -19.31
C ASP A 65 -61.79 39.28 -18.68
N LEU A 66 -62.54 38.54 -17.84
CA LEU A 66 -62.06 37.28 -17.27
C LEU A 66 -61.69 36.28 -18.38
N PHE A 67 -62.61 36.08 -19.33
CA PHE A 67 -62.35 35.47 -20.63
C PHE A 67 -62.45 36.53 -21.74
N ARG A 68 -61.57 36.43 -22.75
CA ARG A 68 -61.59 37.33 -23.92
C ARG A 68 -62.86 37.08 -24.74
N ILE A 69 -63.52 38.17 -25.13
CA ILE A 69 -64.65 38.14 -26.08
C ILE A 69 -64.17 38.79 -27.37
N SER A 70 -64.52 38.22 -28.53
CA SER A 70 -64.35 38.86 -29.83
C SER A 70 -65.56 38.60 -30.73
N ASN A 71 -65.83 39.56 -31.61
CA ASN A 71 -66.84 39.50 -32.67
C ASN A 71 -66.21 39.19 -34.05
N GLU A 72 -64.92 38.86 -34.08
CA GLU A 72 -64.16 38.53 -35.29
C GLU A 72 -64.56 37.16 -35.88
N LYS A 73 -64.14 36.89 -37.12
CA LYS A 73 -64.46 35.63 -37.83
C LYS A 73 -63.79 34.41 -37.19
N GLU A 74 -62.60 34.58 -36.61
CA GLU A 74 -61.80 33.51 -36.01
C GLU A 74 -62.30 33.15 -34.59
N PRO A 75 -62.23 31.87 -34.18
CA PRO A 75 -62.67 31.46 -32.84
C PRO A 75 -61.78 32.06 -31.75
N CYS A 76 -62.36 32.89 -30.88
CA CYS A 76 -61.63 33.63 -29.84
C CYS A 76 -61.01 32.74 -28.74
N THR A 77 -61.66 31.61 -28.44
CA THR A 77 -61.17 30.58 -27.50
C THR A 77 -60.80 29.35 -28.32
N GLN A 78 -59.51 29.05 -28.43
CA GLN A 78 -58.98 27.78 -28.95
C GLN A 78 -58.51 26.95 -27.76
N GLY A 79 -58.69 25.62 -27.75
CA GLY A 79 -58.46 24.75 -26.60
C GLY A 79 -59.33 25.11 -25.38
N VAL A 80 -58.78 24.97 -24.17
CA VAL A 80 -59.47 25.31 -22.90
C VAL A 80 -58.63 26.30 -22.09
N ASP A 81 -59.30 27.32 -21.54
CA ASP A 81 -58.70 28.34 -20.68
C ASP A 81 -59.35 28.31 -19.28
N LEU A 82 -58.52 28.48 -18.24
CA LEU A 82 -58.90 28.43 -16.82
C LEU A 82 -58.79 29.84 -16.21
N SER A 83 -59.76 30.25 -15.39
CA SER A 83 -59.69 31.54 -14.69
C SER A 83 -58.50 31.63 -13.73
N SER A 84 -57.70 32.71 -13.83
CA SER A 84 -56.74 33.04 -12.75
C SER A 84 -57.43 33.58 -11.50
N HIS A 85 -58.71 33.96 -11.61
CA HIS A 85 -59.58 34.30 -10.50
C HIS A 85 -60.31 33.05 -10.01
N PHE A 86 -60.03 32.65 -8.77
CA PHE A 86 -60.84 31.73 -7.96
C PHE A 86 -61.52 32.55 -6.86
N MET A 87 -62.79 32.29 -6.58
CA MET A 87 -63.57 33.02 -5.56
C MET A 87 -64.26 32.08 -4.58
N PRO A 88 -64.33 32.40 -3.26
CA PRO A 88 -65.09 31.60 -2.31
C PRO A 88 -66.58 31.48 -2.71
N LEU A 89 -67.20 30.32 -2.48
CA LEU A 89 -68.61 30.09 -2.82
C LEU A 89 -69.56 31.06 -2.07
N SER A 90 -69.20 31.48 -0.86
CA SER A 90 -69.93 32.51 -0.11
C SER A 90 -69.86 33.91 -0.76
N SER A 91 -68.83 34.19 -1.56
CA SER A 91 -68.77 35.36 -2.44
C SER A 91 -69.55 35.13 -3.73
N PHE A 92 -69.36 34.00 -4.41
CA PHE A 92 -70.06 33.68 -5.67
C PHE A 92 -71.59 33.71 -5.55
N SER A 93 -72.11 33.15 -4.45
CA SER A 93 -73.54 33.01 -4.18
C SER A 93 -74.25 34.34 -3.86
N THR A 94 -73.55 35.32 -3.29
CA THR A 94 -74.13 36.63 -2.93
C THR A 94 -74.16 37.65 -4.07
N ILE A 95 -73.46 37.36 -5.18
CA ILE A 95 -73.43 38.22 -6.37
C ILE A 95 -74.87 38.50 -6.88
N ASN A 96 -75.11 39.76 -7.25
CA ASN A 96 -76.37 40.27 -7.78
C ASN A 96 -77.59 40.10 -6.85
N GLY A 97 -77.35 40.01 -5.53
CA GLY A 97 -78.41 39.91 -4.53
C GLY A 97 -79.04 38.51 -4.43
N CYS A 98 -78.30 37.46 -4.78
CA CYS A 98 -78.69 36.08 -4.53
C CYS A 98 -78.46 35.65 -3.06
N PRO A 99 -79.12 34.58 -2.59
CA PRO A 99 -78.95 34.08 -1.22
C PRO A 99 -77.51 33.63 -0.93
N ARG A 100 -77.01 33.94 0.27
CA ARG A 100 -75.67 33.52 0.71
C ARG A 100 -75.63 32.03 1.02
N VAL A 101 -74.70 31.32 0.37
CA VAL A 101 -74.27 29.98 0.74
C VAL A 101 -73.07 30.07 1.71
N ASN A 102 -73.05 29.24 2.77
CA ASN A 102 -71.96 29.21 3.74
C ASN A 102 -71.13 27.93 3.56
N SER A 103 -70.09 28.02 2.72
CA SER A 103 -69.15 26.92 2.46
C SER A 103 -67.73 27.46 2.32
N SER A 104 -66.74 26.62 2.63
CA SER A 104 -65.31 26.84 2.44
C SER A 104 -64.84 26.59 0.99
N MET A 105 -65.70 26.06 0.12
CA MET A 105 -65.38 25.76 -1.28
C MET A 105 -64.91 26.99 -2.06
N SER A 106 -63.91 26.79 -2.92
CA SER A 106 -63.42 27.80 -3.86
C SER A 106 -63.87 27.49 -5.28
N VAL A 107 -64.42 28.49 -5.97
CA VAL A 107 -65.04 28.36 -7.30
C VAL A 107 -64.11 28.90 -8.37
N GLY A 108 -63.74 28.06 -9.34
CA GLY A 108 -63.05 28.42 -10.57
C GLY A 108 -63.96 28.37 -11.79
N PHE A 109 -63.59 29.06 -12.86
CA PHE A 109 -64.34 29.13 -14.12
C PHE A 109 -63.48 28.62 -15.28
N VAL A 110 -64.10 27.96 -16.26
CA VAL A 110 -63.42 27.39 -17.42
C VAL A 110 -64.21 27.67 -18.72
N ASP A 111 -63.56 28.21 -19.74
CA ASP A 111 -64.13 28.39 -21.10
C ASP A 111 -63.42 27.46 -22.08
N ALA A 112 -64.19 26.73 -22.88
CA ALA A 112 -63.70 25.75 -23.84
C ALA A 112 -63.92 26.21 -25.30
N GLU A 113 -63.19 25.60 -26.24
CA GLU A 113 -63.33 25.86 -27.68
C GLU A 113 -64.77 25.66 -28.18
N GLY A 114 -65.09 26.29 -29.31
CA GLY A 114 -66.39 26.13 -29.96
C GLY A 114 -66.50 24.76 -30.62
N GLN A 115 -67.38 23.89 -30.11
CA GLN A 115 -67.63 22.58 -30.71
C GLN A 115 -68.14 22.72 -32.16
N GLY A 116 -67.76 21.76 -33.01
CA GLY A 116 -68.27 21.61 -34.38
C GLY A 116 -67.53 22.38 -35.48
N ASP A 117 -66.48 23.15 -35.17
CA ASP A 117 -65.55 23.69 -36.17
C ASP A 117 -64.44 22.66 -36.55
N ARG A 118 -64.34 21.53 -35.83
CA ARG A 118 -63.37 20.41 -36.05
C ARG A 118 -64.04 19.04 -35.96
N ASP A 119 -63.27 17.95 -35.94
CA ASP A 119 -63.78 16.58 -35.83
C ASP A 119 -64.21 16.20 -34.40
N ILE A 120 -65.12 15.23 -34.31
CA ILE A 120 -65.73 14.77 -33.05
C ILE A 120 -64.71 14.14 -32.08
N THR A 121 -63.55 13.67 -32.56
CA THR A 121 -62.48 13.11 -31.69
C THR A 121 -61.59 14.20 -31.12
N TYR A 122 -61.27 15.25 -31.88
CA TYR A 122 -60.66 16.48 -31.34
C TYR A 122 -61.52 17.05 -30.20
N ASP A 123 -62.80 17.32 -30.49
CA ASP A 123 -63.74 17.90 -29.53
C ASP A 123 -63.91 16.99 -28.30
N SER A 124 -64.06 15.67 -28.50
CA SER A 124 -64.24 14.71 -27.40
C SER A 124 -63.01 14.61 -26.50
N ARG A 125 -61.79 14.51 -27.07
CA ARG A 125 -60.55 14.51 -26.29
C ARG A 125 -60.42 15.79 -25.47
N LEU A 126 -60.63 16.96 -26.09
CA LEU A 126 -60.48 18.26 -25.43
C LEU A 126 -61.44 18.44 -24.24
N VAL A 127 -62.63 17.84 -24.33
CA VAL A 127 -63.70 17.99 -23.34
C VAL A 127 -63.60 16.99 -22.18
N SER A 128 -63.19 15.73 -22.41
CA SER A 128 -63.15 14.68 -21.36
C SER A 128 -62.48 15.09 -20.03
N PRO A 129 -61.26 15.67 -20.00
CA PRO A 129 -60.61 16.02 -18.74
C PRO A 129 -61.29 17.19 -18.01
N VAL A 130 -61.97 18.07 -18.75
CA VAL A 130 -62.66 19.22 -18.18
C VAL A 130 -63.97 18.80 -17.52
N LEU A 131 -64.70 17.83 -18.10
CA LEU A 131 -65.88 17.26 -17.46
C LEU A 131 -65.54 16.56 -16.13
N LEU A 132 -64.46 15.77 -16.12
CA LEU A 132 -63.94 15.11 -14.91
C LEU A 132 -63.47 16.09 -13.82
N ALA A 133 -63.16 17.33 -14.18
CA ALA A 133 -62.74 18.39 -13.26
C ALA A 133 -63.87 19.35 -12.84
N SER A 134 -65.10 19.18 -13.35
CA SER A 134 -66.20 20.15 -13.19
C SER A 134 -67.39 19.59 -12.41
N LYS A 135 -67.73 20.19 -11.26
CA LYS A 135 -69.00 19.94 -10.55
C LYS A 135 -70.21 20.53 -11.30
N VAL A 136 -70.00 21.60 -12.08
CA VAL A 136 -71.05 22.24 -12.89
C VAL A 136 -70.57 22.45 -14.33
N VAL A 137 -71.38 21.99 -15.29
CA VAL A 137 -71.11 21.97 -16.72
C VAL A 137 -72.22 22.71 -17.45
N ILE A 138 -71.93 23.85 -18.07
CA ILE A 138 -72.93 24.67 -18.78
C ILE A 138 -72.85 24.39 -20.28
N PHE A 139 -73.94 23.96 -20.91
CA PHE A 139 -74.04 23.87 -22.36
C PHE A 139 -74.85 25.06 -22.90
N ASN A 140 -74.17 26.07 -23.43
CA ASN A 140 -74.80 27.28 -23.96
C ASN A 140 -75.25 27.05 -25.41
N TRP A 141 -76.56 27.12 -25.64
CA TRP A 141 -77.18 26.96 -26.95
C TRP A 141 -77.85 28.26 -27.40
N LYS A 142 -77.47 28.79 -28.56
CA LYS A 142 -78.05 29.99 -29.19
C LYS A 142 -78.64 29.65 -30.56
N ASP A 143 -79.74 28.90 -30.55
CA ASP A 143 -80.58 28.61 -31.72
C ASP A 143 -81.99 28.17 -31.23
N SER A 144 -82.89 27.95 -32.18
CA SER A 144 -84.13 27.18 -32.04
C SER A 144 -83.92 25.77 -31.47
N LEU A 145 -85.00 25.13 -31.01
CA LEU A 145 -84.98 23.76 -30.47
C LEU A 145 -84.80 22.71 -31.58
N GLN A 146 -83.56 22.52 -32.03
CA GLN A 146 -83.18 21.54 -33.04
C GLN A 146 -82.60 20.29 -32.36
N ALA A 147 -83.48 19.39 -31.91
CA ALA A 147 -83.10 18.24 -31.08
C ALA A 147 -81.96 17.41 -31.68
N ASP A 148 -81.98 17.08 -32.97
CA ASP A 148 -80.91 16.33 -33.64
C ASP A 148 -79.55 17.04 -33.61
N ARG A 149 -79.53 18.35 -33.90
CA ARG A 149 -78.29 19.13 -33.95
C ARG A 149 -77.73 19.37 -32.55
N MET A 150 -78.59 19.54 -31.55
CA MET A 150 -78.19 19.57 -30.15
C MET A 150 -77.63 18.22 -29.69
N LEU A 151 -78.32 17.11 -30.01
CA LEU A 151 -77.87 15.76 -29.63
C LEU A 151 -76.55 15.38 -30.31
N ASN A 152 -76.29 15.81 -31.54
CA ASN A 152 -75.00 15.59 -32.20
C ASN A 152 -73.83 16.32 -31.51
N LEU A 153 -74.07 17.48 -30.88
CA LEU A 153 -73.06 18.19 -30.09
C LEU A 153 -72.96 17.64 -28.66
N LEU A 154 -74.09 17.29 -28.04
CA LEU A 154 -74.11 16.60 -26.75
C LEU A 154 -73.51 15.17 -26.83
N ALA A 155 -73.51 14.55 -28.01
CA ALA A 155 -72.82 13.28 -28.26
C ALA A 155 -71.29 13.38 -28.11
N VAL A 156 -70.71 14.58 -28.18
CA VAL A 156 -69.30 14.81 -27.76
C VAL A 156 -69.15 14.53 -26.27
N LEU A 157 -70.13 14.93 -25.44
CA LEU A 157 -70.14 14.69 -24.00
C LEU A 157 -70.47 13.22 -23.68
N ALA A 158 -71.35 12.58 -24.46
CA ALA A 158 -71.65 11.15 -24.35
C ALA A 158 -70.42 10.29 -24.69
N LYS A 159 -69.73 10.57 -25.80
CA LYS A 159 -68.45 9.95 -26.15
C LYS A 159 -67.36 10.25 -25.11
N ALA A 160 -67.37 11.45 -24.53
CA ALA A 160 -66.47 11.78 -23.43
C ALA A 160 -66.76 10.97 -22.15
N ALA A 161 -68.00 10.51 -21.93
CA ALA A 161 -68.35 9.55 -20.88
C ALA A 161 -67.94 8.12 -21.25
N GLN A 162 -68.17 7.66 -22.49
CA GLN A 162 -67.68 6.36 -22.99
C GLN A 162 -66.16 6.19 -22.85
N ASN A 163 -65.40 7.30 -22.95
CA ASN A 163 -63.96 7.35 -22.76
C ASN A 163 -63.53 7.31 -21.26
N VAL A 164 -64.46 7.15 -20.31
CA VAL A 164 -64.18 6.98 -18.88
C VAL A 164 -64.81 5.68 -18.40
N GLU A 165 -64.00 4.83 -17.77
CA GLU A 165 -64.44 3.55 -17.24
C GLU A 165 -64.23 3.52 -15.72
N LEU A 166 -65.13 2.82 -15.04
CA LEU A 166 -65.18 2.70 -13.58
C LEU A 166 -64.79 1.29 -13.14
N ALA A 167 -64.49 1.10 -11.86
CA ALA A 167 -64.20 -0.22 -11.32
C ALA A 167 -65.43 -1.15 -11.41
N GLU A 168 -65.21 -2.46 -11.54
CA GLU A 168 -66.29 -3.44 -11.70
C GLU A 168 -67.33 -3.35 -10.55
N GLY A 169 -68.58 -3.08 -10.91
CA GLY A 169 -69.69 -2.93 -9.97
C GLY A 169 -69.94 -1.51 -9.44
N GLU A 170 -69.11 -0.52 -9.80
CA GLU A 170 -69.30 0.86 -9.37
C GLU A 170 -70.28 1.62 -10.28
N THR A 171 -71.46 1.96 -9.77
CA THR A 171 -72.58 2.57 -10.53
C THR A 171 -72.72 4.09 -10.33
N ARG A 172 -71.64 4.78 -9.92
CA ARG A 172 -71.67 6.24 -9.71
C ARG A 172 -71.80 7.01 -11.02
N LYS A 173 -72.41 8.19 -10.96
CA LYS A 173 -72.33 9.20 -12.02
C LYS A 173 -70.87 9.70 -12.10
N VAL A 174 -70.39 9.97 -13.30
CA VAL A 174 -68.97 10.26 -13.60
C VAL A 174 -68.71 11.78 -13.63
N PHE A 175 -69.73 12.57 -13.97
CA PHE A 175 -69.69 14.02 -14.06
C PHE A 175 -70.74 14.63 -13.12
N GLY A 176 -70.53 15.89 -12.71
CA GLY A 176 -71.47 16.65 -11.88
C GLY A 176 -72.77 17.02 -12.60
N HIS A 177 -73.16 18.30 -12.56
CA HIS A 177 -74.46 18.75 -13.07
C HIS A 177 -74.37 19.45 -14.43
N LEU A 178 -75.20 19.02 -15.39
CA LEU A 178 -75.32 19.62 -16.72
C LEU A 178 -76.42 20.70 -16.74
N HIS A 179 -76.10 21.89 -17.23
CA HIS A 179 -77.00 23.04 -17.33
C HIS A 179 -77.12 23.48 -18.79
N ILE A 180 -78.18 23.08 -19.47
CA ILE A 180 -78.44 23.43 -20.86
C ILE A 180 -79.13 24.79 -20.90
N VAL A 181 -78.41 25.81 -21.35
CA VAL A 181 -78.85 27.21 -21.37
C VAL A 181 -79.24 27.62 -22.79
N PHE A 182 -80.55 27.66 -23.05
CA PHE A 182 -81.13 28.24 -24.26
C PHE A 182 -81.09 29.76 -24.17
N ARG A 183 -80.38 30.38 -25.11
CA ARG A 183 -80.21 31.84 -25.23
C ARG A 183 -81.23 32.42 -26.22
N ASP A 184 -81.68 33.64 -25.95
CA ASP A 184 -82.59 34.40 -26.80
C ASP A 184 -83.90 33.63 -27.10
N TRP A 185 -84.44 32.96 -26.07
CA TRP A 185 -85.63 32.13 -26.16
C TRP A 185 -86.90 32.99 -26.23
N ASN A 186 -87.59 32.92 -27.37
CA ASN A 186 -88.73 33.78 -27.72
C ASN A 186 -90.07 33.04 -27.80
N PHE A 187 -90.10 31.72 -27.55
CA PHE A 187 -91.31 30.91 -27.69
C PHE A 187 -92.20 31.00 -26.44
N ILE A 188 -93.45 31.39 -26.65
CA ILE A 188 -94.49 31.54 -25.61
C ILE A 188 -95.08 30.16 -25.27
N ASN A 189 -95.46 29.96 -24.01
CA ASN A 189 -96.09 28.74 -23.47
C ASN A 189 -95.24 27.45 -23.48
N THR A 190 -93.95 27.48 -23.81
CA THR A 190 -93.07 26.30 -23.65
C THR A 190 -92.43 26.27 -22.25
N THR A 191 -92.52 25.13 -21.56
CA THR A 191 -91.86 24.93 -20.25
C THR A 191 -90.46 24.29 -20.37
N PRO A 192 -89.55 24.51 -19.42
CA PRO A 192 -88.25 23.81 -19.39
C PRO A 192 -88.39 22.28 -19.36
N THR A 193 -89.47 21.76 -18.76
CA THR A 193 -89.79 20.32 -18.67
C THR A 193 -90.14 19.73 -20.04
N GLU A 194 -90.93 20.43 -20.86
CA GLU A 194 -91.23 19.99 -22.24
C GLU A 194 -89.96 19.94 -23.10
N VAL A 195 -89.05 20.91 -22.92
CA VAL A 195 -87.78 20.95 -23.63
C VAL A 195 -86.84 19.82 -23.16
N HIS A 196 -86.81 19.53 -21.85
CA HIS A 196 -86.10 18.37 -21.30
C HIS A 196 -86.61 17.06 -21.91
N ASP A 197 -87.93 16.84 -21.88
CA ASP A 197 -88.57 15.67 -22.48
C ASP A 197 -88.28 15.57 -23.98
N THR A 198 -88.32 16.68 -24.72
CA THR A 198 -88.03 16.69 -26.17
C THR A 198 -86.60 16.26 -26.49
N LEU A 199 -85.64 16.55 -25.60
CA LEU A 199 -84.24 16.17 -25.79
C LEU A 199 -83.94 14.74 -25.30
N PHE A 200 -84.35 14.38 -24.09
CA PHE A 200 -83.85 13.18 -23.38
C PHE A 200 -84.84 12.02 -23.32
N LYS A 201 -86.14 12.23 -23.59
CA LYS A 201 -87.12 11.13 -23.61
C LYS A 201 -86.82 10.16 -24.76
N LYS A 202 -86.95 8.87 -24.50
CA LYS A 202 -86.66 7.82 -25.49
C LYS A 202 -87.53 7.96 -26.74
N GLU A 203 -86.89 8.16 -27.87
CA GLU A 203 -87.52 8.35 -29.17
C GLU A 203 -88.05 7.02 -29.71
N LYS A 204 -89.27 7.05 -30.28
CA LYS A 204 -89.96 5.86 -30.77
C LYS A 204 -89.53 5.53 -32.20
N GLY A 205 -88.67 4.53 -32.37
CA GLY A 205 -88.26 4.01 -33.66
C GLY A 205 -87.27 2.85 -33.54
N ALA A 206 -87.06 2.13 -34.63
CA ALA A 206 -86.17 0.96 -34.71
C ALA A 206 -85.03 1.12 -35.72
N SER A 207 -84.81 2.32 -36.28
CA SER A 207 -83.67 2.57 -37.16
C SER A 207 -82.37 2.67 -36.36
N ARG A 208 -81.24 2.39 -37.03
CA ARG A 208 -79.90 2.49 -36.43
C ARG A 208 -79.59 3.90 -35.89
N GLU A 209 -80.08 4.93 -36.59
CA GLU A 209 -79.95 6.34 -36.18
C GLU A 209 -80.73 6.65 -34.89
N VAL A 210 -81.98 6.20 -34.80
CA VAL A 210 -82.79 6.33 -33.57
C VAL A 210 -82.18 5.53 -32.42
N SER A 211 -81.60 4.37 -32.70
CA SER A 211 -80.85 3.59 -31.70
C SER A 211 -79.62 4.36 -31.20
N ASN A 212 -78.83 4.96 -32.09
CA ASN A 212 -77.67 5.77 -31.72
C ASN A 212 -78.06 7.02 -30.93
N ARG A 213 -79.11 7.76 -31.35
CA ARG A 213 -79.62 8.92 -30.59
C ARG A 213 -80.12 8.50 -29.20
N ASN A 214 -80.83 7.39 -29.09
CA ASN A 214 -81.31 6.87 -27.80
C ASN A 214 -80.18 6.35 -26.90
N LEU A 215 -79.09 5.82 -27.46
CA LEU A 215 -77.89 5.47 -26.71
C LEU A 215 -77.24 6.72 -26.12
N ALA A 216 -76.98 7.76 -26.94
CA ALA A 216 -76.42 9.03 -26.46
C ALA A 216 -77.31 9.71 -25.40
N ARG A 217 -78.65 9.67 -25.54
CA ARG A 217 -79.58 10.15 -24.49
C ARG A 217 -79.41 9.38 -23.18
N HIS A 218 -79.29 8.05 -23.24
CA HIS A 218 -79.10 7.20 -22.07
C HIS A 218 -77.75 7.48 -21.40
N GLU A 219 -76.66 7.50 -22.17
CA GLU A 219 -75.29 7.77 -21.68
C GLU A 219 -75.18 9.14 -20.98
N LEU A 220 -75.86 10.18 -21.48
CA LEU A 220 -75.88 11.49 -20.82
C LEU A 220 -76.64 11.45 -19.48
N VAL A 221 -77.75 10.71 -19.39
CA VAL A 221 -78.51 10.52 -18.14
C VAL A 221 -77.77 9.59 -17.17
N GLU A 222 -76.90 8.71 -17.65
CA GLU A 222 -76.02 7.88 -16.81
C GLU A 222 -74.69 8.52 -16.44
N ALA A 223 -74.20 9.52 -17.18
CA ALA A 223 -72.94 10.18 -16.89
C ALA A 223 -73.07 11.32 -15.85
N PHE A 224 -74.16 12.09 -15.87
CA PHE A 224 -74.31 13.31 -15.05
C PHE A 224 -75.19 13.10 -13.80
N GLU A 225 -74.86 13.77 -12.69
CA GLU A 225 -75.65 13.82 -11.45
C GLU A 225 -77.02 14.50 -11.62
N SER A 226 -77.12 15.53 -12.47
CA SER A 226 -78.41 16.11 -12.87
C SER A 226 -78.34 16.82 -14.23
N ILE A 227 -79.48 16.99 -14.91
CA ILE A 227 -79.59 17.74 -16.17
C ILE A 227 -80.70 18.79 -16.03
N ASN A 228 -80.32 20.07 -16.09
CA ASN A 228 -81.21 21.21 -15.87
C ASN A 228 -81.37 22.05 -17.14
N ILE A 229 -82.61 22.35 -17.55
CA ILE A 229 -82.90 23.20 -18.73
C ILE A 229 -83.21 24.63 -18.29
N TRP A 230 -82.57 25.60 -18.94
CA TRP A 230 -82.73 27.02 -18.66
C TRP A 230 -83.12 27.79 -19.92
N LEU A 231 -84.32 28.36 -19.93
CA LEU A 231 -84.83 29.21 -21.01
C LEU A 231 -84.58 30.67 -20.64
N PHE A 232 -83.55 31.29 -21.25
CA PHE A 232 -83.24 32.71 -21.06
C PHE A 232 -83.86 33.56 -22.17
N PRO A 233 -84.56 34.66 -21.84
CA PRO A 233 -85.06 35.61 -22.82
C PRO A 233 -83.92 36.39 -23.49
N LEU A 234 -84.26 37.32 -24.38
CA LEU A 234 -83.31 38.30 -24.93
C LEU A 234 -82.64 39.12 -23.81
N PRO A 235 -81.31 39.28 -23.79
CA PRO A 235 -80.58 39.99 -22.74
C PRO A 235 -80.79 41.51 -22.77
N VAL A 236 -80.99 42.09 -23.96
CA VAL A 236 -81.16 43.53 -24.21
C VAL A 236 -82.24 43.75 -25.27
N VAL A 237 -82.78 44.97 -25.38
CA VAL A 237 -83.87 45.29 -26.33
C VAL A 237 -83.37 45.38 -27.78
N SER A 238 -82.12 45.79 -27.99
CA SER A 238 -81.50 45.87 -29.33
C SER A 238 -80.14 45.19 -29.35
N THR A 239 -79.90 44.35 -30.36
CA THR A 239 -78.64 43.61 -30.54
C THR A 239 -77.43 44.52 -30.77
N ALA A 240 -77.63 45.78 -31.19
CA ALA A 240 -76.54 46.76 -31.31
C ALA A 240 -75.81 46.99 -29.96
N GLN A 241 -76.54 46.90 -28.84
CA GLN A 241 -76.00 47.09 -27.49
C GLN A 241 -75.08 45.94 -27.04
N LEU A 242 -75.14 44.77 -27.71
CA LEU A 242 -74.24 43.62 -27.44
C LEU A 242 -72.78 43.86 -27.87
N SER A 243 -72.49 44.98 -28.54
CA SER A 243 -71.12 45.38 -28.91
C SER A 243 -70.33 45.98 -27.74
N GLU A 244 -71.00 46.44 -26.69
CA GLU A 244 -70.38 47.06 -25.51
C GLU A 244 -70.28 46.11 -24.32
N ARG A 245 -69.51 46.51 -23.30
CA ARG A 245 -69.25 45.74 -22.07
C ARG A 245 -70.45 45.77 -21.11
N ILE A 246 -71.55 45.13 -21.51
CA ILE A 246 -72.79 45.04 -20.72
C ILE A 246 -72.51 44.51 -19.31
N ARG A 247 -73.02 45.24 -18.30
CA ARG A 247 -73.07 44.83 -16.89
C ARG A 247 -74.46 44.31 -16.52
N PHE A 248 -74.58 43.66 -15.37
CA PHE A 248 -75.81 43.01 -14.92
C PHE A 248 -77.01 43.97 -14.88
N GLU A 249 -76.79 45.21 -14.44
CA GLU A 249 -77.81 46.24 -14.26
C GLU A 249 -78.40 46.72 -15.60
N GLN A 250 -77.69 46.50 -16.71
CA GLN A 250 -78.08 46.90 -18.07
C GLN A 250 -78.86 45.81 -18.82
N LEU A 251 -78.98 44.61 -18.25
CA LEU A 251 -79.76 43.50 -18.80
C LEU A 251 -81.25 43.68 -18.51
N GLN A 252 -82.14 43.12 -19.35
CA GLN A 252 -83.58 43.13 -19.08
C GLN A 252 -83.92 42.47 -17.72
N PRO A 253 -84.90 42.98 -16.95
CA PRO A 253 -85.28 42.41 -15.64
C PRO A 253 -85.69 40.92 -15.70
N SER A 254 -86.27 40.48 -16.82
CA SER A 254 -86.59 39.08 -17.12
C SER A 254 -85.33 38.20 -17.20
N PHE A 255 -84.29 38.67 -17.89
CA PHE A 255 -82.97 38.05 -17.95
C PHE A 255 -82.26 38.08 -16.59
N GLN A 256 -82.29 39.22 -15.88
CA GLN A 256 -81.74 39.36 -14.54
C GLN A 256 -82.38 38.38 -13.54
N LYS A 257 -83.68 38.10 -13.67
CA LYS A 257 -84.38 37.09 -12.87
C LYS A 257 -83.85 35.69 -13.19
N LYS A 258 -83.77 35.31 -14.48
CA LYS A 258 -83.25 33.99 -14.90
C LYS A 258 -81.78 33.77 -14.53
N LEU A 259 -80.93 34.79 -14.58
CA LEU A 259 -79.53 34.67 -14.16
C LEU A 259 -79.39 34.48 -12.64
N ARG A 260 -80.27 35.10 -11.84
CA ARG A 260 -80.31 34.88 -10.38
C ARG A 260 -80.86 33.50 -10.02
N GLU A 261 -81.88 33.01 -10.71
CA GLU A 261 -82.37 31.63 -10.55
C GLU A 261 -81.25 30.62 -10.86
N LEU A 262 -80.57 30.77 -12.01
CA LEU A 262 -79.43 29.94 -12.40
C LEU A 262 -78.29 29.99 -11.37
N ARG A 263 -77.88 31.19 -10.93
CA ARG A 263 -76.84 31.37 -9.89
C ARG A 263 -77.22 30.67 -8.59
N THR A 264 -78.49 30.72 -8.19
CA THR A 264 -78.95 30.12 -6.93
C THR A 264 -78.84 28.59 -6.98
N THR A 265 -79.35 27.94 -8.04
CA THR A 265 -79.22 26.48 -8.20
C THR A 265 -77.77 26.03 -8.34
N ILE A 266 -76.96 26.74 -9.12
CA ILE A 266 -75.52 26.46 -9.24
C ILE A 266 -74.82 26.63 -7.88
N SER A 267 -75.17 27.64 -7.08
CA SER A 267 -74.53 27.87 -5.78
C SER A 267 -74.79 26.74 -4.78
N GLN A 268 -76.00 26.18 -4.78
CA GLN A 268 -76.37 25.03 -3.94
C GLN A 268 -75.62 23.77 -4.35
N GLN A 269 -75.52 23.51 -5.65
CA GLN A 269 -74.79 22.38 -6.23
C GLN A 269 -73.26 22.43 -6.00
N LEU A 270 -72.70 23.62 -5.81
CA LEU A 270 -71.28 23.82 -5.52
C LEU A 270 -70.94 23.66 -4.02
N GLU A 271 -71.93 23.44 -3.14
CA GLU A 271 -71.69 23.20 -1.71
C GLU A 271 -70.91 21.91 -1.46
N GLU A 272 -71.18 20.87 -2.26
CA GLU A 272 -70.44 19.61 -2.27
C GLU A 272 -69.21 19.69 -3.19
N PRO A 273 -68.04 19.17 -2.77
CA PRO A 273 -66.85 19.12 -3.62
C PRO A 273 -67.02 18.13 -4.78
N MET A 274 -66.42 18.44 -5.93
CA MET A 274 -66.20 17.47 -7.00
C MET A 274 -65.27 16.38 -6.47
N LEU A 275 -65.73 15.13 -6.51
CA LEU A 275 -64.96 13.98 -6.04
C LEU A 275 -64.23 13.30 -7.19
N PHE A 276 -62.92 13.13 -7.05
CA PHE A 276 -62.13 12.24 -7.91
C PHE A 276 -61.51 11.12 -7.09
N ASN A 277 -61.74 9.88 -7.51
CA ASN A 277 -61.43 8.68 -6.74
C ASN A 277 -61.86 8.75 -5.25
N GLN A 278 -63.09 9.25 -5.01
CA GLN A 278 -63.68 9.44 -3.68
C GLN A 278 -62.94 10.46 -2.77
N GLN A 279 -62.06 11.30 -3.32
CA GLN A 279 -61.40 12.41 -2.63
C GLN A 279 -61.84 13.76 -3.22
N PRO A 280 -61.97 14.83 -2.42
CA PRO A 280 -62.28 16.15 -2.96
C PRO A 280 -61.13 16.66 -3.84
N LEU A 281 -61.48 17.29 -4.97
CA LEU A 281 -60.50 17.95 -5.82
C LEU A 281 -59.95 19.21 -5.12
N THR A 282 -58.62 19.34 -5.09
CA THR A 282 -57.90 20.56 -4.70
C THR A 282 -57.12 21.11 -5.89
N GLY A 283 -56.63 22.34 -5.77
CA GLY A 283 -55.76 22.95 -6.79
C GLY A 283 -54.55 22.08 -7.16
N ARG A 284 -53.87 21.48 -6.17
CA ARG A 284 -52.71 20.62 -6.43
C ARG A 284 -53.09 19.32 -7.13
N THR A 285 -54.14 18.65 -6.67
CA THR A 285 -54.68 17.43 -7.29
C THR A 285 -55.01 17.64 -8.77
N LEU A 286 -55.66 18.76 -9.12
CA LEU A 286 -55.91 19.15 -10.51
C LEU A 286 -54.63 19.43 -11.32
N ALA A 287 -53.61 20.04 -10.71
CA ALA A 287 -52.35 20.35 -11.39
C ALA A 287 -51.55 19.08 -11.76
N GLU A 288 -51.64 18.03 -10.95
CA GLU A 288 -50.87 16.78 -11.12
C GLU A 288 -51.63 15.71 -11.91
N MET A 289 -52.96 15.65 -11.80
CA MET A 289 -53.78 14.75 -12.63
C MET A 289 -53.90 15.18 -14.09
N MET A 290 -53.93 16.49 -14.38
CA MET A 290 -54.22 16.96 -15.74
C MET A 290 -53.20 16.50 -16.80
N PRO A 291 -51.88 16.46 -16.52
CA PRO A 291 -50.91 15.79 -17.39
C PRO A 291 -51.21 14.31 -17.66
N LEU A 292 -51.65 13.55 -16.65
CA LEU A 292 -51.96 12.12 -16.76
C LEU A 292 -53.21 11.85 -17.61
N PHE A 293 -54.21 12.75 -17.56
CA PHE A 293 -55.34 12.72 -18.49
C PHE A 293 -54.90 12.95 -19.94
N ALA A 294 -54.04 13.94 -20.18
CA ALA A 294 -53.53 14.25 -21.50
C ALA A 294 -52.69 13.09 -22.09
N GLU A 295 -51.83 12.48 -21.29
CA GLU A 295 -51.06 11.28 -21.63
C GLU A 295 -51.97 10.11 -22.01
N SER A 296 -52.96 9.80 -21.15
CA SER A 296 -53.94 8.71 -21.40
C SER A 296 -54.71 8.89 -22.71
N LEU A 297 -55.18 10.11 -22.98
CA LEU A 297 -55.92 10.44 -24.21
C LEU A 297 -55.04 10.48 -25.47
N ASN A 298 -53.76 10.83 -25.33
CA ASN A 298 -52.80 10.81 -26.44
C ASN A 298 -52.46 9.38 -26.88
N ASP A 299 -52.39 8.44 -25.93
CA ASP A 299 -52.23 7.02 -26.20
C ASP A 299 -53.52 6.33 -26.70
N ASN A 300 -54.67 7.05 -26.71
CA ASN A 300 -56.01 6.51 -26.98
C ASN A 300 -56.47 5.46 -25.94
N ARG A 301 -55.98 5.55 -24.70
CA ARG A 301 -56.47 4.74 -23.58
C ARG A 301 -57.76 5.31 -23.02
N VAL A 302 -58.62 4.45 -22.51
CA VAL A 302 -59.77 4.84 -21.68
C VAL A 302 -59.25 5.47 -20.38
N ILE A 303 -59.89 6.53 -19.91
CA ILE A 303 -59.54 7.18 -18.65
C ILE A 303 -60.08 6.34 -17.50
N MET A 304 -59.17 5.78 -16.69
CA MET A 304 -59.49 5.09 -15.43
C MET A 304 -59.17 6.00 -14.25
N PRO A 305 -60.17 6.56 -13.53
CA PRO A 305 -59.92 7.50 -12.42
C PRO A 305 -59.02 6.95 -11.32
N GLU A 306 -59.23 5.69 -10.92
CA GLU A 306 -58.40 5.00 -9.92
C GLU A 306 -56.95 4.81 -10.38
N SER A 307 -56.73 4.46 -11.64
CA SER A 307 -55.38 4.27 -12.21
C SER A 307 -54.60 5.59 -12.26
N ILE A 308 -55.26 6.69 -12.62
CA ILE A 308 -54.65 8.03 -12.64
C ILE A 308 -54.35 8.51 -11.22
N TYR A 309 -55.27 8.34 -10.27
CA TYR A 309 -55.02 8.67 -8.86
C TYR A 309 -53.86 7.84 -8.28
N SER A 310 -53.81 6.54 -8.58
CA SER A 310 -52.72 5.64 -8.14
C SER A 310 -51.37 6.05 -8.76
N SER A 311 -51.36 6.44 -10.04
CA SER A 311 -50.15 6.88 -10.74
C SER A 311 -49.64 8.22 -10.20
N MET A 312 -50.54 9.17 -9.89
CA MET A 312 -50.22 10.41 -9.17
C MET A 312 -49.59 10.11 -7.80
N ARG A 313 -50.23 9.26 -6.97
CA ARG A 313 -49.69 8.89 -5.65
C ARG A 313 -48.34 8.16 -5.73
N ARG A 314 -48.10 7.31 -6.75
CA ARG A 314 -46.78 6.71 -7.00
C ARG A 314 -45.73 7.76 -7.37
N ALA A 315 -46.07 8.74 -8.21
CA ALA A 315 -45.15 9.82 -8.59
C ALA A 315 -44.76 10.71 -7.40
N GLU A 316 -45.74 11.13 -6.58
CA GLU A 316 -45.49 11.81 -5.30
C GLU A 316 -44.65 10.96 -4.33
N GLY A 317 -45.01 9.69 -4.13
CA GLY A 317 -44.28 8.77 -3.26
C GLY A 317 -42.84 8.57 -3.71
N LYS A 318 -42.60 8.49 -5.02
CA LYS A 318 -41.25 8.38 -5.60
C LYS A 318 -40.42 9.66 -5.40
N LYS A 319 -41.05 10.83 -5.42
CA LYS A 319 -40.41 12.12 -5.09
C LYS A 319 -39.99 12.16 -3.61
N ILE A 320 -40.82 11.67 -2.70
CA ILE A 320 -40.49 11.55 -1.26
C ILE A 320 -39.34 10.54 -1.06
N GLN A 321 -39.37 9.39 -1.74
CA GLN A 321 -38.28 8.41 -1.73
C GLN A 321 -36.93 9.05 -2.10
N LEU A 322 -36.87 9.77 -3.23
CA LEU A 322 -35.64 10.41 -3.71
C LEU A 322 -35.11 11.50 -2.76
N GLN A 323 -36.00 12.21 -2.06
CA GLN A 323 -35.61 13.17 -1.02
C GLN A 323 -35.00 12.47 0.20
N ALA A 324 -35.56 11.32 0.62
CA ALA A 324 -35.01 10.51 1.70
C ALA A 324 -33.63 9.90 1.33
N GLU A 325 -33.46 9.41 0.11
CA GLU A 325 -32.16 8.92 -0.40
C GLU A 325 -31.07 10.01 -0.35
N GLU A 326 -31.37 11.25 -0.76
CA GLU A 326 -30.36 12.33 -0.75
C GLU A 326 -30.05 12.81 0.69
N ALA A 327 -31.05 12.79 1.57
CA ALA A 327 -30.82 13.04 3.00
C ALA A 327 -29.91 11.95 3.60
N MET A 328 -30.12 10.67 3.24
CA MET A 328 -29.30 9.54 3.68
C MET A 328 -27.85 9.64 3.18
N LYS A 329 -27.61 10.02 1.92
CA LYS A 329 -26.25 10.30 1.40
C LYS A 329 -25.57 11.43 2.15
N THR A 330 -26.31 12.49 2.46
CA THR A 330 -25.81 13.66 3.19
C THR A 330 -25.42 13.30 4.62
N PHE A 331 -26.27 12.51 5.30
CA PHE A 331 -25.95 11.92 6.60
C PHE A 331 -24.69 11.04 6.53
N CYS A 332 -24.58 10.18 5.52
CA CYS A 332 -23.44 9.27 5.35
C CYS A 332 -22.10 10.01 5.21
N LYS A 333 -22.06 11.10 4.41
CA LYS A 333 -20.89 11.99 4.30
C LYS A 333 -20.55 12.61 5.66
N ALA A 334 -21.55 13.14 6.37
CA ALA A 334 -21.36 13.75 7.69
C ALA A 334 -20.89 12.76 8.78
N GLN A 335 -21.21 11.46 8.67
CA GLN A 335 -20.64 10.43 9.55
C GLN A 335 -19.19 10.11 9.18
N LEU A 336 -18.87 10.00 7.89
CA LEU A 336 -17.50 9.76 7.43
C LEU A 336 -16.54 10.90 7.82
N ASP A 337 -17.00 12.14 7.82
CA ASP A 337 -16.14 13.32 8.03
C ASP A 337 -15.97 13.73 9.51
N LYS A 338 -16.40 12.86 10.44
CA LYS A 338 -16.00 12.93 11.85
C LYS A 338 -14.50 12.64 12.03
N PRO A 339 -13.85 13.23 13.05
CA PRO A 339 -12.46 12.92 13.40
C PRO A 339 -12.30 11.58 14.16
N GLU A 340 -13.39 11.04 14.71
CA GLU A 340 -13.40 9.78 15.43
C GLU A 340 -13.37 8.59 14.45
N ILE A 341 -12.30 7.79 14.50
CA ILE A 341 -12.13 6.63 13.64
C ILE A 341 -12.73 5.42 14.34
N LEU A 342 -13.82 4.89 13.80
CA LEU A 342 -14.50 3.69 14.31
C LEU A 342 -14.09 2.44 13.53
N SER A 343 -14.16 1.27 14.19
CA SER A 343 -14.04 0.00 13.46
C SER A 343 -15.19 -0.15 12.46
N THR A 344 -14.93 -0.84 11.35
CA THR A 344 -15.87 -0.92 10.22
C THR A 344 -17.21 -1.54 10.60
N GLU A 345 -17.21 -2.49 11.53
CA GLU A 345 -18.42 -3.14 12.05
C GLU A 345 -19.27 -2.18 12.91
N GLN A 346 -18.65 -1.45 13.83
CA GLN A 346 -19.32 -0.42 14.64
C GLN A 346 -19.85 0.74 13.78
N PHE A 347 -19.07 1.18 12.80
CA PHE A 347 -19.48 2.21 11.84
C PHE A 347 -20.70 1.75 11.02
N ALA A 348 -20.64 0.55 10.42
CA ALA A 348 -21.73 -0.01 9.62
C ALA A 348 -23.02 -0.20 10.44
N ALA A 349 -22.91 -0.62 11.70
CA ALA A 349 -24.04 -0.76 12.61
C ALA A 349 -24.70 0.61 12.91
N SER A 350 -23.90 1.60 13.34
CA SER A 350 -24.40 2.94 13.71
C SER A 350 -25.03 3.69 12.53
N VAL A 351 -24.43 3.59 11.34
CA VAL A 351 -24.99 4.17 10.10
C VAL A 351 -26.31 3.47 9.74
N ARG A 352 -26.36 2.12 9.74
CA ARG A 352 -27.59 1.38 9.41
C ARG A 352 -28.73 1.69 10.38
N GLU A 353 -28.47 1.71 11.70
CA GLU A 353 -29.47 2.07 12.71
C GLU A 353 -30.06 3.46 12.46
N SER A 354 -29.18 4.45 12.22
CA SER A 354 -29.59 5.84 11.94
C SER A 354 -30.41 5.95 10.66
N MET A 355 -30.02 5.24 9.60
CA MET A 355 -30.78 5.21 8.34
C MET A 355 -32.14 4.51 8.48
N MET A 356 -32.22 3.43 9.26
CA MET A 356 -33.50 2.76 9.58
C MET A 356 -34.46 3.70 10.33
N LYS A 357 -33.95 4.59 11.19
CA LYS A 357 -34.74 5.66 11.80
C LYS A 357 -35.26 6.66 10.75
N MET A 358 -34.44 7.08 9.79
CA MET A 358 -34.85 7.96 8.69
C MET A 358 -35.90 7.30 7.77
N ILE A 359 -35.83 5.99 7.54
CA ILE A 359 -36.90 5.23 6.85
C ILE A 359 -38.22 5.32 7.63
N ASN A 360 -38.20 5.07 8.95
CA ASN A 360 -39.40 5.11 9.77
C ASN A 360 -40.03 6.52 9.86
N GLU A 361 -39.21 7.57 9.84
CA GLU A 361 -39.65 8.97 9.75
C GLU A 361 -40.29 9.28 8.38
N THR A 362 -39.67 8.80 7.28
CA THR A 362 -40.18 8.96 5.91
C THR A 362 -41.52 8.23 5.72
N LEU A 363 -41.62 6.97 6.14
CA LEU A 363 -42.87 6.21 6.09
C LEU A 363 -43.95 6.81 7.02
N SER A 364 -43.54 7.57 8.04
CA SER A 364 -44.48 8.28 8.92
C SER A 364 -45.06 9.57 8.31
N SER A 365 -44.37 10.23 7.38
CA SER A 365 -44.97 11.32 6.60
C SER A 365 -45.89 10.79 5.50
N MET A 366 -45.57 9.63 4.93
CA MET A 366 -46.40 8.96 3.90
C MET A 366 -47.68 8.27 4.43
N LYS A 367 -48.11 8.51 5.68
CA LYS A 367 -49.28 7.82 6.28
C LYS A 367 -50.60 7.97 5.50
N SER A 368 -50.78 9.06 4.76
CA SER A 368 -51.95 9.32 3.90
C SER A 368 -51.92 8.59 2.55
N PHE A 369 -50.78 7.98 2.18
CA PHE A 369 -50.62 7.29 0.90
C PHE A 369 -51.19 5.86 0.94
N PRO A 370 -51.62 5.30 -0.20
CA PRO A 370 -51.95 3.88 -0.35
C PRO A 370 -50.82 2.95 0.13
N SER A 371 -51.18 1.73 0.56
CA SER A 371 -50.23 0.78 1.16
C SER A 371 -49.18 0.29 0.16
N ASP A 372 -49.57 0.01 -1.08
CA ASP A 372 -48.65 -0.40 -2.15
C ASP A 372 -47.56 0.66 -2.38
N VAL A 373 -47.92 1.94 -2.47
CA VAL A 373 -46.97 3.06 -2.62
C VAL A 373 -46.00 3.16 -1.44
N ARG A 374 -46.46 2.90 -0.21
CA ARG A 374 -45.60 2.87 0.98
C ARG A 374 -44.66 1.67 0.99
N ASP A 375 -45.14 0.50 0.59
CA ASP A 375 -44.35 -0.74 0.60
C ASP A 375 -43.33 -0.76 -0.56
N GLU A 376 -43.67 -0.22 -1.74
CA GLU A 376 -42.73 0.08 -2.83
C GLU A 376 -41.61 1.02 -2.34
N CYS A 377 -41.97 2.15 -1.72
CA CYS A 377 -41.02 3.11 -1.17
C CYS A 377 -40.12 2.48 -0.10
N ARG A 378 -40.70 1.72 0.84
CA ARG A 378 -39.98 0.99 1.89
C ARG A 378 -38.98 -0.01 1.32
N ALA A 379 -39.40 -0.83 0.36
CA ALA A 379 -38.54 -1.83 -0.26
C ALA A 379 -37.35 -1.16 -0.98
N ALA A 380 -37.60 -0.09 -1.72
CA ALA A 380 -36.56 0.64 -2.42
C ALA A 380 -35.58 1.35 -1.46
N LEU A 381 -36.07 1.95 -0.37
CA LEU A 381 -35.22 2.57 0.65
C LEU A 381 -34.36 1.54 1.41
N LEU A 382 -34.88 0.34 1.69
CA LEU A 382 -34.08 -0.72 2.32
C LEU A 382 -32.92 -1.16 1.42
N VAL A 383 -33.19 -1.40 0.13
CA VAL A 383 -32.14 -1.72 -0.86
C VAL A 383 -31.14 -0.57 -1.02
N PHE A 384 -31.60 0.68 -0.94
CA PHE A 384 -30.71 1.85 -0.93
C PHE A 384 -29.80 1.86 0.30
N VAL A 385 -30.35 1.65 1.51
CA VAL A 385 -29.60 1.67 2.76
C VAL A 385 -28.51 0.59 2.80
N ASP A 386 -28.80 -0.66 2.44
CA ASP A 386 -27.77 -1.70 2.47
C ASP A 386 -26.62 -1.42 1.46
N ARG A 387 -26.93 -0.86 0.29
CA ARG A 387 -25.93 -0.40 -0.68
C ARG A 387 -25.09 0.76 -0.15
N GLU A 388 -25.72 1.78 0.42
CA GLU A 388 -25.04 3.00 0.88
C GLU A 388 -24.22 2.74 2.15
N VAL A 389 -24.68 1.84 3.03
CA VAL A 389 -23.90 1.30 4.16
C VAL A 389 -22.70 0.52 3.65
N GLU A 390 -22.81 -0.31 2.61
CA GLU A 390 -21.66 -1.03 2.04
C GLU A 390 -20.62 -0.05 1.44
N LEU A 391 -21.07 0.93 0.66
CA LEU A 391 -20.21 1.94 0.03
C LEU A 391 -19.47 2.79 1.08
N THR A 392 -20.17 3.28 2.09
CA THR A 392 -19.54 4.09 3.15
C THR A 392 -18.71 3.26 4.12
N SER A 393 -19.03 1.99 4.35
CA SER A 393 -18.15 1.07 5.08
C SER A 393 -16.83 0.85 4.34
N LYS A 394 -16.82 0.81 3.00
CA LYS A 394 -15.60 0.80 2.18
C LYS A 394 -14.82 2.11 2.34
N SER A 395 -15.48 3.26 2.28
CA SER A 395 -14.82 4.55 2.57
C SER A 395 -14.25 4.65 3.99
N ASN A 396 -14.91 4.07 5.00
CA ASN A 396 -14.37 4.01 6.36
C ASN A 396 -13.17 3.07 6.44
N ASN A 397 -13.21 1.89 5.80
CA ASN A 397 -12.04 0.99 5.70
C ASN A 397 -10.81 1.74 5.15
N GLU A 398 -10.97 2.57 4.12
CA GLU A 398 -9.86 3.37 3.57
C GLU A 398 -9.35 4.45 4.53
N LYS A 399 -10.22 5.09 5.33
CA LYS A 399 -9.80 6.06 6.36
C LYS A 399 -9.03 5.35 7.48
N VAL A 400 -9.50 4.18 7.93
CA VAL A 400 -8.80 3.32 8.92
C VAL A 400 -7.45 2.84 8.36
N LEU A 401 -7.39 2.37 7.11
CA LEU A 401 -6.15 1.93 6.45
C LEU A 401 -5.11 3.05 6.36
N ARG A 402 -5.51 4.25 5.92
CA ARG A 402 -4.63 5.43 5.86
C ARG A 402 -4.14 5.87 7.23
N HIS A 403 -4.99 5.77 8.26
CA HIS A 403 -4.57 6.05 9.64
C HIS A 403 -3.56 5.03 10.16
N PHE A 404 -3.79 3.73 9.92
CA PHE A 404 -2.83 2.66 10.25
C PHE A 404 -1.49 2.84 9.53
N GLN A 405 -1.50 3.20 8.24
CA GLN A 405 -0.29 3.51 7.48
C GLN A 405 0.50 4.69 8.08
N ASN A 406 -0.18 5.80 8.38
CA ASN A 406 0.46 6.95 9.03
C ASN A 406 1.07 6.59 10.41
N LEU A 407 0.41 5.72 11.18
CA LEU A 407 0.95 5.21 12.45
C LEU A 407 2.13 4.25 12.24
N MET A 408 2.12 3.42 11.17
CA MET A 408 3.22 2.52 10.82
C MET A 408 4.48 3.29 10.47
N ASP A 409 4.35 4.34 9.64
CA ASP A 409 5.46 5.20 9.24
C ASP A 409 6.04 5.93 10.46
N GLN A 410 5.19 6.54 11.30
CA GLN A 410 5.61 7.19 12.56
C GLN A 410 6.30 6.23 13.54
N ALA A 411 5.81 4.99 13.66
CA ALA A 411 6.39 3.97 14.51
C ALA A 411 7.74 3.47 13.99
N ASN A 412 7.90 3.34 12.67
CA ASN A 412 9.14 2.93 12.01
C ASN A 412 10.22 4.01 12.08
N ASP A 413 9.89 5.25 11.75
CA ASP A 413 10.83 6.39 11.84
C ASP A 413 11.23 6.64 13.30
N GLY A 414 10.27 6.65 14.24
CA GLY A 414 10.54 6.81 15.67
C GLY A 414 11.41 5.68 16.26
N LEU A 415 11.21 4.43 15.83
CA LEU A 415 12.06 3.31 16.20
C LEU A 415 13.47 3.46 15.60
N ARG A 416 13.58 3.82 14.33
CA ARG A 416 14.86 4.04 13.64
C ARG A 416 15.67 5.14 14.30
N ASP A 417 15.07 6.29 14.60
CA ASP A 417 15.78 7.42 15.21
C ASP A 417 16.17 7.12 16.67
N SER A 418 15.30 6.45 17.44
CA SER A 418 15.64 6.00 18.81
C SER A 418 16.85 5.05 18.82
N LEU A 419 16.88 4.08 17.90
CA LEU A 419 18.00 3.12 17.77
C LEU A 419 19.27 3.77 17.20
N LYS A 420 19.15 4.81 16.38
CA LYS A 420 20.27 5.62 15.89
C LYS A 420 20.85 6.54 16.97
N GLU A 421 20.03 7.05 17.88
CA GLU A 421 20.49 7.76 19.09
C GLU A 421 21.21 6.79 20.05
N MET A 422 20.80 5.52 20.10
CA MET A 422 21.54 4.48 20.83
C MET A 422 22.88 4.12 20.16
N GLU A 423 22.97 4.13 18.83
CA GLU A 423 24.21 3.88 18.08
C GLU A 423 25.32 4.89 18.44
N SER A 424 24.97 6.13 18.81
CA SER A 424 25.94 7.17 19.22
C SER A 424 26.41 7.07 20.67
N LYS A 425 25.81 6.20 21.49
CA LYS A 425 26.10 6.05 22.93
C LYS A 425 26.96 4.82 23.26
N LEU A 426 27.37 4.05 22.25
CA LEU A 426 28.16 2.82 22.42
C LEU A 426 29.62 3.14 22.81
N PRO A 427 30.29 2.30 23.64
CA PRO A 427 29.80 1.04 24.21
C PRO A 427 28.91 1.22 25.45
N LEU A 428 27.97 0.28 25.61
CA LEU A 428 27.02 0.18 26.73
C LEU A 428 27.00 -1.25 27.30
N PRO A 429 26.58 -1.45 28.58
CA PRO A 429 26.40 -2.79 29.15
C PRO A 429 25.42 -3.62 28.29
N PRO A 430 25.78 -4.85 27.85
CA PRO A 430 24.95 -5.62 26.91
C PRO A 430 23.52 -5.90 27.38
N ALA A 431 23.33 -6.06 28.70
CA ALA A 431 22.02 -6.24 29.30
C ALA A 431 21.12 -4.99 29.15
N ASP A 432 21.67 -3.79 29.30
CA ASP A 432 20.90 -2.55 29.27
C ASP A 432 20.64 -2.04 27.85
N LEU A 433 21.58 -2.27 26.92
CA LEU A 433 21.32 -2.12 25.48
C LEU A 433 20.12 -2.99 25.06
N THR A 434 20.11 -4.26 25.49
CA THR A 434 19.04 -5.22 25.18
C THR A 434 17.69 -4.75 25.73
N LYS A 435 17.63 -4.35 27.02
CA LYS A 435 16.42 -3.80 27.66
C LYS A 435 15.88 -2.55 26.94
N GLN A 436 16.76 -1.62 26.55
CA GLN A 436 16.37 -0.37 25.90
C GLN A 436 15.83 -0.61 24.48
N CYS A 437 16.47 -1.47 23.69
CA CYS A 437 15.94 -1.88 22.38
C CYS A 437 14.55 -2.54 22.52
N ASP A 438 14.37 -3.46 23.48
CA ASP A 438 13.07 -4.10 23.72
C ASP A 438 11.98 -3.14 24.21
N PHE A 439 12.35 -2.07 24.93
CA PHE A 439 11.45 -0.99 25.29
C PHE A 439 11.00 -0.19 24.07
N PHE A 440 11.92 0.24 23.20
CA PHE A 440 11.58 1.03 22.00
C PHE A 440 10.70 0.24 21.01
N ILE A 441 10.98 -1.05 20.79
CA ILE A 441 10.17 -1.92 19.92
C ILE A 441 8.72 -2.01 20.45
N ARG A 442 8.55 -2.26 21.76
CA ARG A 442 7.22 -2.32 22.40
C ARG A 442 6.50 -0.97 22.39
N GLN A 443 7.23 0.13 22.52
CA GLN A 443 6.66 1.48 22.44
C GLN A 443 6.12 1.78 21.04
N ALA A 444 6.86 1.38 19.99
CA ALA A 444 6.45 1.53 18.60
C ALA A 444 5.17 0.72 18.28
N THR A 445 5.08 -0.54 18.71
CA THR A 445 3.92 -1.39 18.39
C THR A 445 2.66 -1.12 19.23
N LYS A 446 2.79 -0.54 20.43
CA LYS A 446 1.65 -0.24 21.31
C LYS A 446 0.57 0.61 20.63
N SER A 447 0.95 1.67 19.90
CA SER A 447 -0.01 2.54 19.20
C SER A 447 -0.75 1.78 18.10
N LEU A 448 -0.02 0.97 17.32
CA LEU A 448 -0.56 0.16 16.23
C LEU A 448 -1.55 -0.90 16.72
N GLN A 449 -1.26 -1.56 17.84
CA GLN A 449 -2.15 -2.52 18.49
C GLN A 449 -3.47 -1.90 18.96
N SER A 450 -3.50 -0.58 19.22
CA SER A 450 -4.71 0.17 19.59
C SER A 450 -5.54 0.68 18.41
N CYS A 451 -5.06 0.55 17.17
CA CYS A 451 -5.75 1.03 15.98
C CYS A 451 -7.10 0.31 15.78
N PRO A 452 -8.20 1.03 15.44
CA PRO A 452 -9.46 0.43 15.04
C PRO A 452 -9.28 -0.61 13.91
N LYS A 453 -9.99 -1.74 14.02
CA LYS A 453 -9.86 -2.86 13.07
C LYS A 453 -10.77 -2.71 11.86
N THR A 454 -10.24 -3.08 10.69
CA THR A 454 -11.04 -3.36 9.49
C THR A 454 -11.49 -4.83 9.48
N SER A 455 -12.34 -5.20 8.53
CA SER A 455 -12.68 -6.61 8.28
C SER A 455 -11.48 -7.47 7.85
N MET A 456 -10.38 -6.86 7.36
CA MET A 456 -9.14 -7.52 6.95
C MET A 456 -8.06 -7.47 8.05
N SER A 457 -8.47 -7.68 9.31
CA SER A 457 -7.64 -7.49 10.51
C SER A 457 -6.35 -8.31 10.57
N SER A 458 -6.22 -9.38 9.78
CA SER A 458 -4.99 -10.18 9.68
C SER A 458 -3.81 -9.43 9.06
N SER A 459 -4.03 -8.46 8.15
CA SER A 459 -2.92 -7.67 7.58
C SER A 459 -2.23 -6.85 8.67
N PHE A 460 -3.02 -6.23 9.56
CA PHE A 460 -2.47 -5.34 10.60
C PHE A 460 -1.56 -6.12 11.56
N GLN A 461 -1.89 -7.38 11.88
CA GLN A 461 -1.03 -8.24 12.69
C GLN A 461 0.26 -8.60 11.95
N ASN A 462 0.19 -8.94 10.66
CA ASN A 462 1.39 -9.23 9.85
C ASN A 462 2.32 -8.01 9.73
N ASP A 463 1.75 -6.81 9.57
CA ASP A 463 2.53 -5.58 9.41
C ASP A 463 3.11 -5.08 10.75
N ILE A 464 2.41 -5.27 11.87
CA ILE A 464 2.98 -5.10 13.22
C ILE A 464 4.14 -6.10 13.44
N GLN A 465 3.94 -7.39 13.14
CA GLN A 465 4.99 -8.41 13.30
C GLN A 465 6.23 -8.07 12.46
N ARG A 466 6.07 -7.59 11.22
CA ARG A 466 7.17 -7.11 10.37
C ARG A 466 7.95 -5.95 11.00
N LEU A 467 7.29 -5.06 11.74
CA LEU A 467 7.96 -3.97 12.47
C LEU A 467 8.73 -4.51 13.68
N GLU A 468 8.22 -5.51 14.38
CA GLU A 468 8.93 -6.20 15.47
C GLU A 468 10.15 -6.98 14.93
N GLU A 469 10.01 -7.67 13.80
CA GLU A 469 11.12 -8.33 13.09
C GLU A 469 12.20 -7.32 12.64
N GLN A 470 11.82 -6.18 12.05
CA GLN A 470 12.76 -5.12 11.69
C GLN A 470 13.46 -4.51 12.91
N GLY A 471 12.72 -4.30 14.00
CA GLY A 471 13.28 -3.84 15.28
C GLY A 471 14.30 -4.81 15.86
N ASN A 472 14.03 -6.12 15.80
CA ASN A 472 14.96 -7.16 16.24
C ASN A 472 16.23 -7.21 15.37
N VAL A 473 16.13 -7.08 14.05
CA VAL A 473 17.32 -7.00 13.16
C VAL A 473 18.17 -5.75 13.45
N LEU A 474 17.55 -4.61 13.78
CA LEU A 474 18.28 -3.40 14.19
C LEU A 474 18.93 -3.55 15.58
N LYS A 475 18.27 -4.25 16.50
CA LYS A 475 18.80 -4.64 17.82
C LYS A 475 20.03 -5.54 17.69
N GLU A 476 19.98 -6.57 16.84
CA GLU A 476 21.12 -7.46 16.54
C GLU A 476 22.31 -6.67 15.95
N ARG A 477 22.05 -5.77 14.99
CA ARG A 477 23.10 -4.86 14.47
C ARG A 477 23.73 -4.02 15.59
N LEU A 478 22.92 -3.43 16.47
CA LEU A 478 23.43 -2.63 17.59
C LEU A 478 24.24 -3.49 18.57
N GLN A 479 23.81 -4.72 18.87
CA GLN A 479 24.56 -5.64 19.72
C GLN A 479 25.93 -5.98 19.11
N HIS A 480 26.02 -6.25 17.81
CA HIS A 480 27.30 -6.48 17.12
C HIS A 480 28.20 -5.23 17.07
N LEU A 481 27.62 -4.04 16.91
CA LEU A 481 28.38 -2.78 16.99
C LEU A 481 28.89 -2.49 18.40
N ASN A 482 28.09 -2.81 19.42
CA ASN A 482 28.47 -2.70 20.82
C ASN A 482 29.59 -3.67 21.18
N GLU A 483 29.48 -4.93 20.75
CA GLU A 483 30.54 -5.93 20.92
C GLU A 483 31.84 -5.50 20.23
N ARG A 484 31.75 -4.93 19.02
CA ARG A 484 32.92 -4.35 18.34
C ARG A 484 33.54 -3.21 19.15
N ALA A 485 32.74 -2.32 19.71
CA ALA A 485 33.21 -1.20 20.53
C ALA A 485 33.86 -1.68 21.85
N LEU A 486 33.27 -2.69 22.51
CA LEU A 486 33.84 -3.36 23.69
C LEU A 486 35.18 -4.03 23.36
N ARG A 487 35.26 -4.82 22.28
CA ARG A 487 36.52 -5.43 21.82
C ARG A 487 37.58 -4.38 21.46
N GLN A 488 37.20 -3.24 20.91
CA GLN A 488 38.12 -2.12 20.64
C GLN A 488 38.62 -1.44 21.93
N ARG A 489 37.75 -1.29 22.94
CA ARG A 489 38.11 -0.80 24.27
C ARG A 489 39.07 -1.77 24.98
N SER A 490 38.72 -3.05 25.04
CA SER A 490 39.56 -4.13 25.58
C SER A 490 40.93 -4.21 24.88
N ALA A 491 40.99 -4.11 23.55
CA ALA A 491 42.25 -4.09 22.81
C ALA A 491 43.12 -2.84 23.09
N LYS A 492 42.52 -1.65 23.29
CA LYS A 492 43.24 -0.45 23.76
C LYS A 492 43.83 -0.70 25.15
N LEU A 493 43.02 -1.21 26.08
CA LEU A 493 43.43 -1.51 27.46
C LEU A 493 44.58 -2.53 27.50
N MET A 494 44.51 -3.62 26.73
CA MET A 494 45.61 -4.58 26.58
C MET A 494 46.89 -3.95 26.03
N SER A 495 46.77 -3.03 25.06
CA SER A 495 47.91 -2.34 24.46
C SER A 495 48.58 -1.39 25.47
N GLU A 496 47.79 -0.67 26.26
CA GLU A 496 48.26 0.23 27.32
C GLU A 496 48.91 -0.54 28.46
N LEU A 497 48.29 -1.63 28.92
CA LEU A 497 48.84 -2.58 29.88
C LEU A 497 50.19 -3.14 29.39
N THR A 498 50.24 -3.64 28.15
CA THR A 498 51.48 -4.17 27.54
C THR A 498 52.56 -3.10 27.41
N SER A 499 52.19 -1.85 27.11
CA SER A 499 53.12 -0.71 27.10
C SER A 499 53.70 -0.44 28.48
N CYS A 500 52.87 -0.47 29.53
CA CYS A 500 53.29 -0.18 30.90
C CYS A 500 54.13 -1.30 31.50
N LYS A 501 53.73 -2.58 31.33
CA LYS A 501 54.54 -3.75 31.72
C LYS A 501 55.93 -3.71 31.06
N ASN A 502 56.02 -3.44 29.76
CA ASN A 502 57.31 -3.29 29.08
C ASN A 502 58.13 -2.09 29.59
N LYS A 503 57.53 -0.91 29.76
CA LYS A 503 58.22 0.28 30.30
C LYS A 503 58.79 0.03 31.70
N LEU A 504 58.02 -0.62 32.57
CA LEU A 504 58.44 -1.00 33.93
C LEU A 504 59.62 -1.98 33.88
N LYS A 505 59.52 -3.04 33.05
CA LYS A 505 60.61 -4.01 32.85
C LYS A 505 61.89 -3.36 32.34
N THR A 506 61.82 -2.55 31.29
CA THR A 506 63.00 -1.90 30.70
C THR A 506 63.66 -0.94 31.70
N LYS A 507 62.88 -0.13 32.43
CA LYS A 507 63.44 0.77 33.46
C LYS A 507 64.08 -0.01 34.62
N GLY A 508 63.41 -1.04 35.15
CA GLY A 508 63.92 -1.84 36.26
C GLY A 508 65.21 -2.58 35.93
N ASN A 509 65.27 -3.27 34.78
CA ASN A 509 66.49 -3.94 34.33
C ASN A 509 67.60 -2.92 34.04
N SER A 510 67.32 -1.84 33.29
CA SER A 510 68.32 -0.81 32.98
C SER A 510 68.87 -0.08 34.20
N TRP A 511 68.10 0.05 35.29
CA TRP A 511 68.60 0.59 36.55
C TRP A 511 69.54 -0.40 37.24
N LEU A 512 69.16 -1.69 37.28
CA LEU A 512 69.96 -2.75 37.88
C LEU A 512 71.28 -2.95 37.11
N ASP A 513 71.22 -3.11 35.80
CA ASP A 513 72.37 -3.23 34.89
C ASP A 513 73.34 -2.06 35.05
N LYS A 514 72.83 -0.83 35.21
CA LYS A 514 73.65 0.37 35.41
C LYS A 514 74.43 0.34 36.73
N HIS A 515 73.82 -0.13 37.81
CA HIS A 515 74.50 -0.26 39.10
C HIS A 515 75.50 -1.43 39.08
N ILE A 516 75.11 -2.58 38.53
CA ILE A 516 75.98 -3.74 38.26
C ILE A 516 77.25 -3.32 37.49
N THR A 517 77.08 -2.56 36.41
CA THR A 517 78.19 -2.09 35.54
C THR A 517 79.07 -1.03 36.21
N SER A 518 78.58 -0.37 37.28
CA SER A 518 79.35 0.65 38.00
C SER A 518 80.26 0.12 39.10
N GLU A 519 80.13 -1.17 39.46
CA GLU A 519 80.81 -1.81 40.60
C GLU A 519 80.59 -1.14 41.98
N MET A 520 79.67 -0.16 42.06
CA MET A 520 79.33 0.55 43.29
C MET A 520 78.35 -0.25 44.17
N PRO A 521 78.51 -0.25 45.50
CA PRO A 521 77.58 -0.93 46.40
C PRO A 521 76.18 -0.31 46.39
N PHE A 522 75.16 -1.16 46.34
CA PHE A 522 73.75 -0.79 46.46
C PHE A 522 72.95 -1.91 47.14
N THR A 523 71.74 -1.58 47.58
CA THR A 523 70.88 -2.46 48.38
C THR A 523 69.60 -2.88 47.65
N ILE A 524 68.99 -3.98 48.10
CA ILE A 524 67.68 -4.43 47.60
C ILE A 524 66.59 -3.37 47.80
N SER A 525 66.61 -2.63 48.91
CA SER A 525 65.58 -1.62 49.17
C SER A 525 65.67 -0.39 48.25
N MET A 526 66.85 -0.06 47.72
CA MET A 526 66.99 0.96 46.66
C MET A 526 66.37 0.49 45.34
N LEU A 527 66.46 -0.81 45.03
CA LEU A 527 65.81 -1.43 43.87
C LEU A 527 64.28 -1.49 44.05
N GLU A 528 63.80 -1.80 45.26
CA GLU A 528 62.38 -1.77 45.62
C GLU A 528 61.79 -0.36 45.48
N GLU A 529 62.46 0.66 46.04
CA GLU A 529 62.02 2.05 45.99
C GLU A 529 62.01 2.61 44.54
N GLU A 530 63.04 2.31 43.74
CA GLU A 530 63.05 2.70 42.32
C GLU A 530 61.91 2.04 41.54
N LEU A 531 61.72 0.72 41.68
CA LEU A 531 60.69 0.01 40.92
C LEU A 531 59.28 0.50 41.29
N LEU A 532 59.04 0.73 42.58
CA LEU A 532 57.80 1.32 43.08
C LEU A 532 57.60 2.74 42.55
N ARG A 533 58.64 3.59 42.56
CA ARG A 533 58.59 4.96 41.98
C ARG A 533 58.26 4.93 40.49
N VAL A 534 58.79 3.96 39.74
CA VAL A 534 58.44 3.79 38.32
C VAL A 534 57.01 3.30 38.15
N HIS A 535 56.54 2.38 38.98
CA HIS A 535 55.16 1.90 38.96
C HIS A 535 54.15 3.02 39.26
N SER A 536 54.39 3.82 40.31
CA SER A 536 53.63 5.01 40.67
C SER A 536 53.77 6.19 39.70
N SER A 537 54.49 6.03 38.57
CA SER A 537 54.56 7.01 37.48
C SER A 537 53.65 6.70 36.29
N PHE A 538 52.80 5.68 36.41
CA PHE A 538 51.73 5.38 35.45
C PHE A 538 50.39 5.91 35.97
N GLU A 539 49.65 6.61 35.11
CA GLU A 539 48.26 7.02 35.34
C GLU A 539 47.34 6.11 34.52
N PHE A 540 46.17 5.76 35.08
CA PHE A 540 45.17 4.89 34.44
C PHE A 540 43.79 5.59 34.45
N ASP A 541 42.96 5.34 33.43
CA ASP A 541 41.57 5.80 33.40
C ASP A 541 40.74 5.11 34.52
N GLU A 542 39.71 5.78 35.05
CA GLU A 542 38.79 5.15 36.03
C GLU A 542 38.19 3.84 35.48
N PRO A 543 38.28 2.70 36.21
CA PRO A 543 37.80 1.41 35.74
C PRO A 543 36.27 1.36 35.69
N LYS A 544 35.72 0.80 34.60
CA LYS A 544 34.29 0.66 34.36
C LYS A 544 33.92 -0.82 34.30
N PRO A 545 33.64 -1.48 35.44
CA PRO A 545 33.51 -2.95 35.51
C PRO A 545 32.37 -3.52 34.65
N ASP A 546 31.36 -2.72 34.28
CA ASP A 546 30.29 -3.14 33.35
C ASP A 546 30.70 -3.12 31.85
N LEU A 547 31.91 -2.66 31.54
CA LEU A 547 32.45 -2.47 30.18
C LEU A 547 33.89 -3.00 29.99
N ASP A 548 34.66 -3.16 31.07
CA ASP A 548 36.08 -3.49 31.04
C ASP A 548 36.31 -4.97 31.38
N GLU A 549 36.84 -5.72 30.41
CA GLU A 549 37.18 -7.14 30.56
C GLU A 549 38.44 -7.36 31.41
N ILE A 550 39.23 -6.30 31.66
CA ILE A 550 40.57 -6.36 32.27
C ILE A 550 40.74 -5.18 33.23
N ASP A 551 41.07 -5.49 34.48
CA ASP A 551 41.58 -4.52 35.45
C ASP A 551 43.08 -4.26 35.18
N ILE A 552 43.38 -3.13 34.53
CA ILE A 552 44.78 -2.71 34.27
C ILE A 552 45.55 -2.50 35.57
N GLU A 553 44.93 -1.95 36.61
CA GLU A 553 45.64 -1.58 37.82
C GLU A 553 46.05 -2.84 38.60
N GLY A 554 45.12 -3.79 38.80
CA GLY A 554 45.42 -5.10 39.36
C GLY A 554 46.46 -5.88 38.56
N GLU A 555 46.34 -5.94 37.23
CA GLU A 555 47.31 -6.58 36.34
C GLU A 555 48.71 -5.94 36.37
N MET A 556 48.80 -4.63 36.61
CA MET A 556 50.07 -3.91 36.79
C MET A 556 50.67 -4.15 38.17
N GLN A 557 49.85 -4.18 39.23
CA GLN A 557 50.28 -4.50 40.59
C GLN A 557 50.85 -5.92 40.69
N GLU A 558 50.18 -6.92 40.09
CA GLU A 558 50.71 -8.29 40.05
C GLU A 558 52.03 -8.36 39.25
N TYR A 559 52.09 -7.71 38.09
CA TYR A 559 53.30 -7.70 37.28
C TYR A 559 54.48 -7.00 37.96
N HIS A 560 54.23 -5.93 38.71
CA HIS A 560 55.24 -5.27 39.54
C HIS A 560 55.82 -6.24 40.57
N ALA A 561 54.97 -7.02 41.26
CA ALA A 561 55.42 -8.03 42.23
C ALA A 561 56.25 -9.15 41.58
N GLN A 562 55.82 -9.67 40.43
CA GLN A 562 56.55 -10.70 39.67
C GLN A 562 57.94 -10.18 39.22
N LEU A 563 58.00 -9.00 38.61
CA LEU A 563 59.23 -8.38 38.13
C LEU A 563 60.20 -8.04 39.27
N LEU A 564 59.69 -7.67 40.45
CA LEU A 564 60.52 -7.39 41.62
C LEU A 564 61.26 -8.64 42.11
N ASP A 565 60.62 -9.81 42.08
CA ASP A 565 61.27 -11.07 42.47
C ASP A 565 62.35 -11.49 41.44
N ASP A 566 62.07 -11.35 40.14
CA ASP A 566 63.07 -11.55 39.07
C ASP A 566 64.32 -10.67 39.26
N LEU A 567 64.12 -9.37 39.52
CA LEU A 567 65.23 -8.42 39.74
C LEU A 567 66.00 -8.71 41.05
N LYS A 568 65.31 -9.15 42.11
CA LYS A 568 65.95 -9.63 43.36
C LYS A 568 66.81 -10.88 43.14
N ARG A 569 66.37 -11.82 42.30
CA ARG A 569 67.15 -13.01 41.90
C ARG A 569 68.41 -12.60 41.12
N GLN A 570 68.28 -11.72 40.13
CA GLN A 570 69.42 -11.19 39.38
C GLN A 570 70.44 -10.48 40.27
N TYR A 571 69.96 -9.58 41.16
CA TYR A 571 70.78 -8.92 42.17
C TYR A 571 71.55 -9.93 43.05
N THR A 572 70.87 -10.97 43.53
CA THR A 572 71.48 -12.01 44.38
C THR A 572 72.59 -12.78 43.65
N LEU A 573 72.41 -13.09 42.37
CA LEU A 573 73.43 -13.73 41.53
C LEU A 573 74.66 -12.81 41.31
N HIS A 574 74.45 -11.50 41.14
CA HIS A 574 75.54 -10.53 41.05
C HIS A 574 76.31 -10.40 42.36
N VAL A 575 75.62 -10.30 43.50
CA VAL A 575 76.24 -10.29 44.83
C VAL A 575 77.08 -11.53 45.08
N ARG A 576 76.61 -12.72 44.67
CA ARG A 576 77.40 -13.96 44.74
C ARG A 576 78.73 -13.85 43.96
N HIS A 577 78.72 -13.22 42.80
CA HIS A 577 79.95 -12.97 42.04
C HIS A 577 80.89 -12.00 42.79
N ILE A 578 80.37 -10.92 43.37
CA ILE A 578 81.12 -9.98 44.21
C ILE A 578 81.73 -10.67 45.44
N VAL A 579 80.98 -11.56 46.11
CA VAL A 579 81.47 -12.35 47.23
C VAL A 579 82.63 -13.26 46.81
N LEU A 580 82.57 -13.90 45.64
CA LEU A 580 83.69 -14.67 45.09
C LEU A 580 84.92 -13.78 44.79
N GLN A 581 84.73 -12.56 44.27
CA GLN A 581 85.81 -11.59 44.11
C GLN A 581 86.42 -11.19 45.46
N PHE A 582 85.60 -10.97 46.50
CA PHE A 582 86.06 -10.68 47.85
C PHE A 582 86.81 -11.86 48.48
N ILE A 583 86.39 -13.12 48.24
CA ILE A 583 87.14 -14.33 48.63
C ILE A 583 88.54 -14.31 47.99
N ALA A 584 88.62 -14.12 46.67
CA ALA A 584 89.89 -14.08 45.95
C ALA A 584 90.82 -12.95 46.47
N LYS A 585 90.26 -11.75 46.70
CA LYS A 585 90.97 -10.59 47.27
C LYS A 585 91.45 -10.86 48.70
N ALA A 586 90.64 -11.53 49.52
CA ALA A 586 91.00 -11.94 50.87
C ALA A 586 92.13 -12.98 50.87
N LYS A 587 92.08 -13.99 49.99
CA LYS A 587 93.16 -14.98 49.82
C LYS A 587 94.50 -14.30 49.49
N LEU A 588 94.51 -13.39 48.52
CA LEU A 588 95.71 -12.64 48.10
C LEU A 588 96.25 -11.68 49.17
N LEU A 589 95.37 -10.99 49.91
CA LEU A 589 95.79 -10.16 51.04
C LEU A 589 96.36 -11.00 52.20
N LEU A 590 95.78 -12.17 52.46
CA LEU A 590 96.27 -13.09 53.47
C LEU A 590 97.65 -13.67 53.08
N GLU A 591 97.84 -14.08 51.84
CA GLU A 591 99.15 -14.49 51.32
C GLU A 591 100.22 -13.42 51.52
N LYS A 592 99.89 -12.15 51.24
CA LYS A 592 100.80 -11.01 51.46
C LYS A 592 101.13 -10.79 52.95
N GLU A 593 100.14 -10.90 53.84
CA GLU A 593 100.37 -10.86 55.30
C GLU A 593 101.22 -12.05 55.78
N MET A 594 101.05 -13.24 55.20
CA MET A 594 101.83 -14.44 55.53
C MET A 594 103.29 -14.33 55.06
N GLN A 595 103.53 -13.79 53.86
CA GLN A 595 104.88 -13.51 53.34
C GLN A 595 105.65 -12.47 54.16
N ALA A 596 104.94 -11.60 54.92
CA ALA A 596 105.56 -10.63 55.81
C ALA A 596 106.01 -11.21 57.18
N ILE A 597 105.82 -12.51 57.42
CA ILE A 597 106.26 -13.17 58.65
C ILE A 597 107.76 -13.49 58.57
N VAL A 598 108.54 -12.90 59.48
CA VAL A 598 110.00 -13.13 59.59
C VAL A 598 110.26 -14.45 60.30
N LEU A 599 111.13 -15.29 59.71
CA LEU A 599 111.49 -16.62 60.16
C LEU A 599 113.03 -16.74 60.31
N PRO A 600 113.56 -17.63 61.16
CA PRO A 600 112.84 -18.62 61.98
C PRO A 600 112.25 -18.05 63.29
N MET A 601 111.13 -18.61 63.76
CA MET A 601 110.47 -18.19 65.01
C MET A 601 109.75 -19.35 65.75
N PRO A 602 109.45 -19.23 67.06
CA PRO A 602 108.76 -20.29 67.81
C PRO A 602 107.31 -20.52 67.37
N GLU A 603 106.87 -21.78 67.24
CA GLU A 603 105.55 -22.15 66.67
C GLU A 603 104.36 -21.49 67.37
N ALA A 604 104.37 -21.39 68.71
CA ALA A 604 103.28 -20.75 69.45
C ALA A 604 103.09 -19.25 69.11
N LYS A 605 104.18 -18.55 68.77
CA LYS A 605 104.11 -17.15 68.28
C LYS A 605 103.72 -17.08 66.81
N LEU A 606 104.13 -18.07 66.01
CA LEU A 606 103.76 -18.18 64.60
C LEU A 606 102.25 -18.36 64.43
N HIS A 607 101.64 -19.33 65.13
CA HIS A 607 100.19 -19.58 65.08
C HIS A 607 99.37 -18.35 65.51
N ALA A 608 99.81 -17.63 66.55
CA ALA A 608 99.14 -16.40 66.99
C ALA A 608 99.19 -15.30 65.93
N ARG A 609 100.35 -15.08 65.28
CA ARG A 609 100.50 -14.09 64.20
C ARG A 609 99.66 -14.44 62.97
N ILE A 610 99.51 -15.74 62.64
CA ILE A 610 98.68 -16.22 61.53
C ILE A 610 97.20 -15.88 61.75
N LEU A 611 96.67 -16.15 62.95
CA LEU A 611 95.28 -15.79 63.29
C LEU A 611 95.06 -14.27 63.27
N GLU A 612 95.98 -13.48 63.82
CA GLU A 612 95.89 -12.02 63.81
C GLU A 612 95.82 -11.45 62.37
N SER A 613 96.64 -11.97 61.46
CA SER A 613 96.58 -11.58 60.04
C SER A 613 95.27 -11.98 59.36
N LYS A 614 94.70 -13.15 59.68
CA LYS A 614 93.36 -13.54 59.21
C LYS A 614 92.30 -12.53 59.66
N GLU A 615 92.29 -12.17 60.94
CA GLU A 615 91.31 -11.23 61.50
C GLU A 615 91.41 -9.84 60.86
N ARG A 616 92.63 -9.33 60.65
CA ARG A 616 92.87 -8.06 59.93
C ARG A 616 92.28 -8.10 58.51
N VAL A 617 92.56 -9.15 57.74
CA VAL A 617 92.06 -9.32 56.37
C VAL A 617 90.53 -9.43 56.32
N VAL A 618 89.92 -10.18 57.25
CA VAL A 618 88.46 -10.29 57.37
C VAL A 618 87.83 -8.94 57.69
N VAL A 619 88.41 -8.16 58.60
CA VAL A 619 87.92 -6.81 58.97
C VAL A 619 88.04 -5.83 57.79
N ASP A 620 89.17 -5.82 57.07
CA ASP A 620 89.37 -4.89 55.95
C ASP A 620 88.52 -5.24 54.71
N ILE A 621 88.22 -6.52 54.47
CA ILE A 621 87.25 -6.92 53.44
C ILE A 621 85.81 -6.67 53.90
N SER A 622 85.49 -6.90 55.18
CA SER A 622 84.15 -6.60 55.73
C SER A 622 83.78 -5.12 55.59
N LYS A 623 84.72 -4.19 55.75
CA LYS A 623 84.51 -2.76 55.44
C LYS A 623 84.15 -2.52 53.96
N GLN A 624 84.71 -3.29 53.03
CA GLN A 624 84.44 -3.17 51.59
C GLN A 624 83.13 -3.87 51.19
N MET A 625 82.62 -4.79 52.01
CA MET A 625 81.29 -5.39 51.87
C MET A 625 80.16 -4.45 52.33
N GLN A 626 80.46 -3.37 53.06
CA GLN A 626 79.42 -2.43 53.53
C GLN A 626 78.74 -1.72 52.36
N GLY A 627 77.41 -1.60 52.43
CA GLY A 627 76.56 -1.04 51.39
C GLY A 627 75.95 -2.08 50.44
N TRP A 628 76.47 -3.31 50.39
CA TRP A 628 75.82 -4.43 49.71
C TRP A 628 74.80 -5.11 50.64
N SER A 629 73.60 -5.42 50.14
CA SER A 629 72.72 -6.42 50.76
C SER A 629 73.25 -7.82 50.42
N ILE A 630 74.04 -8.44 51.30
CA ILE A 630 74.59 -9.80 51.10
C ILE A 630 73.76 -10.83 51.87
N PRO A 631 73.31 -11.94 51.24
CA PRO A 631 72.65 -13.04 51.95
C PRO A 631 73.55 -13.67 53.01
N GLU A 632 72.96 -14.09 54.14
CA GLU A 632 73.70 -14.71 55.25
C GLU A 632 74.51 -15.96 54.81
N GLU A 633 73.94 -16.78 53.92
CA GLU A 633 74.61 -17.94 53.32
C GLU A 633 75.93 -17.59 52.61
N GLU A 634 75.97 -16.46 51.90
CA GLU A 634 77.16 -16.01 51.16
C GLU A 634 78.19 -15.34 52.09
N ILE A 635 77.75 -14.69 53.17
CA ILE A 635 78.64 -14.21 54.24
C ILE A 635 79.31 -15.41 54.95
N VAL A 636 78.55 -16.47 55.23
CA VAL A 636 79.08 -17.73 55.78
C VAL A 636 80.02 -18.42 54.80
N HIS A 637 79.70 -18.42 53.49
CA HIS A 637 80.59 -18.95 52.46
C HIS A 637 81.95 -18.21 52.42
N PHE A 638 81.94 -16.87 52.46
CA PHE A 638 83.15 -16.06 52.57
C PHE A 638 83.96 -16.41 53.83
N GLY A 639 83.33 -16.43 55.00
CA GLY A 639 83.98 -16.75 56.28
C GLY A 639 84.63 -18.14 56.27
N ASN A 640 83.99 -19.13 55.66
CA ASN A 640 84.53 -20.47 55.50
C ASN A 640 85.72 -20.51 54.53
N ALA A 641 85.59 -19.93 53.33
CA ALA A 641 86.64 -19.97 52.29
C ALA A 641 87.95 -19.26 52.73
N VAL A 642 87.85 -18.15 53.47
CA VAL A 642 89.02 -17.49 54.07
C VAL A 642 89.61 -18.33 55.21
N SER A 643 88.77 -18.97 56.03
CA SER A 643 89.21 -19.86 57.12
C SER A 643 89.91 -21.13 56.63
N GLU A 644 89.55 -21.62 55.44
CA GLU A 644 90.19 -22.75 54.78
C GLU A 644 91.58 -22.37 54.23
N HIS A 645 91.66 -21.28 53.44
CA HIS A 645 92.94 -20.76 52.91
C HIS A 645 93.96 -20.42 54.00
N THR A 646 93.48 -19.97 55.18
CA THR A 646 94.35 -19.72 56.34
C THR A 646 95.10 -21.00 56.77
N LYS A 647 94.43 -22.16 56.76
CA LYS A 647 95.02 -23.45 57.17
C LYS A 647 96.02 -23.96 56.13
N GLU A 648 95.72 -23.78 54.85
CA GLU A 648 96.61 -24.13 53.74
C GLU A 648 97.93 -23.33 53.84
N MET A 649 97.82 -22.01 53.99
CA MET A 649 98.98 -21.14 54.16
C MET A 649 99.76 -21.42 55.45
N GLU A 650 99.06 -21.74 56.56
CA GLU A 650 99.73 -22.10 57.82
C GLU A 650 100.67 -23.29 57.66
N VAL A 651 100.28 -24.34 56.94
CA VAL A 651 101.15 -25.50 56.66
C VAL A 651 102.41 -25.08 55.90
N LEU A 652 102.27 -24.24 54.87
CA LEU A 652 103.39 -23.77 54.05
C LEU A 652 104.38 -22.89 54.83
N VAL A 653 103.88 -22.00 55.71
CA VAL A 653 104.73 -21.14 56.55
C VAL A 653 105.43 -21.94 57.64
N ARG A 654 104.75 -22.93 58.27
CA ARG A 654 105.40 -23.87 59.21
C ARG A 654 106.53 -24.66 58.54
N GLN A 655 106.35 -25.13 57.29
CA GLN A 655 107.40 -25.80 56.54
C GLN A 655 108.61 -24.88 56.27
N HIS A 656 108.38 -23.64 55.82
CA HIS A 656 109.47 -22.66 55.63
C HIS A 656 110.23 -22.37 56.93
N ASN A 657 109.54 -22.28 58.06
CA ASN A 657 110.16 -22.08 59.38
C ASN A 657 111.12 -23.23 59.75
N GLN A 658 110.76 -24.47 59.42
CA GLN A 658 111.59 -25.66 59.65
C GLN A 658 112.77 -25.79 58.68
N THR A 659 112.68 -25.23 57.47
CA THR A 659 113.79 -25.18 56.50
C THR A 659 114.79 -24.07 56.86
N ALA A 660 114.31 -22.85 57.11
CA ALA A 660 115.16 -21.72 57.52
C ALA A 660 115.98 -22.03 58.80
N SER A 661 115.39 -22.78 59.73
CA SER A 661 116.09 -23.26 60.94
C SER A 661 117.23 -24.25 60.66
N ARG A 662 117.20 -24.97 59.52
CA ARG A 662 118.26 -25.91 59.11
C ARG A 662 119.39 -25.20 58.36
N ASP A 663 119.06 -24.32 57.41
CA ASP A 663 120.06 -23.66 56.56
C ASP A 663 120.98 -22.73 57.38
N SER A 664 120.42 -22.08 58.42
CA SER A 664 121.19 -21.27 59.37
C SER A 664 122.32 -22.07 60.05
N ALA A 665 122.10 -23.36 60.35
CA ALA A 665 123.09 -24.23 60.99
C ALA A 665 124.16 -24.74 60.01
N LEU A 666 123.90 -24.71 58.69
CA LEU A 666 124.85 -25.12 57.67
C LEU A 666 125.82 -24.00 57.26
N GLN A 667 125.37 -22.75 57.20
CA GLN A 667 126.24 -21.62 56.87
C GLN A 667 127.37 -21.42 57.88
N GLU A 668 127.09 -21.59 59.18
CA GLU A 668 128.05 -21.37 60.26
C GLU A 668 129.23 -22.36 60.21
N ALA A 669 129.01 -23.57 59.69
CA ALA A 669 130.06 -24.57 59.47
C ALA A 669 130.94 -24.23 58.25
N ALA A 670 130.36 -23.73 57.17
CA ALA A 670 131.08 -23.43 55.92
C ALA A 670 132.07 -22.25 56.07
N ALA A 671 131.72 -21.24 56.87
CA ALA A 671 132.56 -20.07 57.10
C ALA A 671 133.97 -20.43 57.62
N ARG A 672 134.05 -21.36 58.58
CA ARG A 672 135.32 -21.78 59.22
C ARG A 672 136.29 -22.47 58.27
N TYR A 673 135.80 -23.19 57.27
CA TYR A 673 136.66 -23.82 56.25
C TYR A 673 137.26 -22.77 55.31
N LYS A 674 136.46 -21.78 54.88
CA LYS A 674 136.90 -20.74 53.95
C LYS A 674 138.00 -19.85 54.53
N GLU A 675 137.89 -19.43 55.79
CA GLU A 675 138.88 -18.54 56.42
C GLU A 675 140.29 -19.15 56.43
N ALA A 676 140.39 -20.45 56.73
CA ALA A 676 141.66 -21.19 56.68
C ALA A 676 142.20 -21.35 55.25
N LYS A 677 141.33 -21.62 54.27
CA LYS A 677 141.70 -21.65 52.84
C LYS A 677 142.24 -20.30 52.38
N ASP A 678 141.53 -19.20 52.63
CA ASP A 678 141.94 -17.86 52.17
C ASP A 678 143.27 -17.39 52.80
N ASN A 679 143.58 -17.84 54.03
CA ASN A 679 144.88 -17.63 54.67
C ASN A 679 146.01 -18.41 53.98
N LEU A 680 145.77 -19.66 53.55
CA LEU A 680 146.70 -20.42 52.72
C LEU A 680 146.89 -19.78 51.34
N THR A 681 145.79 -19.39 50.67
CA THR A 681 145.83 -18.76 49.34
C THR A 681 146.66 -17.48 49.34
N ARG A 682 146.49 -16.59 50.34
CA ARG A 682 147.30 -15.37 50.47
C ARG A 682 148.78 -15.67 50.71
N HIS A 683 149.09 -16.69 51.50
CA HIS A 683 150.48 -17.10 51.73
C HIS A 683 151.14 -17.59 50.44
N LEU A 684 150.43 -18.33 49.60
CA LEU A 684 150.92 -18.82 48.31
C LEU A 684 150.99 -17.70 47.25
N THR A 685 149.92 -16.91 47.09
CA THR A 685 149.82 -15.90 46.03
C THR A 685 150.89 -14.82 46.19
N ASN A 686 151.19 -14.36 47.41
CA ASN A 686 152.27 -13.41 47.64
C ASN A 686 153.64 -13.99 47.27
N VAL A 687 153.87 -15.29 47.51
CA VAL A 687 155.15 -15.96 47.23
C VAL A 687 155.29 -16.41 45.76
N ILE A 688 154.19 -16.43 45.00
CA ILE A 688 154.15 -16.88 43.59
C ILE A 688 153.98 -15.70 42.60
N ASN A 689 153.04 -14.78 42.81
CA ASN A 689 152.82 -13.67 41.86
C ASN A 689 153.96 -12.66 41.85
N GLU A 690 154.70 -12.49 42.95
CA GLU A 690 155.94 -11.70 42.98
C GLU A 690 157.08 -12.36 42.15
N ALA A 691 156.85 -13.56 41.59
CA ALA A 691 157.80 -14.27 40.74
C ALA A 691 157.29 -14.54 39.30
N ILE A 692 156.04 -14.23 38.93
CA ILE A 692 155.55 -14.47 37.56
C ILE A 692 156.21 -13.47 36.57
N PRO A 693 156.74 -13.93 35.41
CA PRO A 693 156.81 -15.32 34.94
C PRO A 693 157.98 -16.13 35.55
N MET A 694 157.66 -17.29 36.12
CA MET A 694 158.61 -18.25 36.72
C MET A 694 158.44 -19.66 36.15
N SER A 695 159.30 -20.60 36.58
CA SER A 695 159.23 -22.03 36.22
C SER A 695 158.60 -22.91 37.31
N ASP A 696 157.93 -23.97 36.86
CA ASP A 696 156.91 -24.70 37.63
C ASP A 696 157.47 -25.49 38.83
N GLU A 697 158.60 -26.21 38.67
CA GLU A 697 159.14 -27.09 39.73
C GLU A 697 159.40 -26.35 41.05
N LYS A 698 159.84 -25.08 40.99
CA LYS A 698 160.14 -24.27 42.16
C LYS A 698 158.88 -23.70 42.82
N MET A 699 157.82 -23.51 42.04
CA MET A 699 156.47 -23.19 42.54
C MET A 699 155.94 -24.34 43.41
N GLN A 700 156.17 -25.58 42.95
CA GLN A 700 155.62 -26.79 43.56
C GLN A 700 156.14 -27.10 44.96
N LYS A 701 157.40 -26.79 45.29
CA LYS A 701 157.99 -27.19 46.59
C LYS A 701 157.53 -26.31 47.75
N ILE A 702 157.24 -25.04 47.49
CA ILE A 702 156.70 -24.08 48.49
C ILE A 702 155.25 -24.44 48.85
N TYR A 703 154.51 -24.96 47.87
CA TYR A 703 153.11 -25.35 47.98
C TYR A 703 152.84 -26.46 49.01
N ASP A 704 153.65 -27.52 49.03
CA ASP A 704 153.42 -28.69 49.89
C ASP A 704 153.65 -28.42 51.40
N GLU A 705 154.64 -27.61 51.79
CA GLU A 705 154.86 -27.29 53.21
C GLU A 705 153.72 -26.44 53.80
N ALA A 706 153.21 -25.48 53.02
CA ALA A 706 152.12 -24.61 53.45
C ALA A 706 150.79 -25.38 53.65
N LEU A 707 150.52 -26.35 52.77
CA LEU A 707 149.34 -27.23 52.83
C LEU A 707 149.28 -28.06 54.12
N LEU A 708 150.38 -28.74 54.46
CA LEU A 708 150.44 -29.66 55.61
C LEU A 708 150.14 -28.95 56.94
N LYS A 709 150.57 -27.70 57.09
CA LYS A 709 150.38 -26.90 58.30
C LYS A 709 148.91 -26.51 58.49
N THR A 710 148.23 -26.04 57.44
CA THR A 710 146.83 -25.59 57.48
C THR A 710 145.84 -26.74 57.70
N CYS A 711 146.14 -27.95 57.20
CA CYS A 711 145.31 -29.13 57.41
C CYS A 711 145.24 -29.58 58.89
N ALA A 712 146.26 -29.28 59.69
CA ALA A 712 146.29 -29.62 61.12
C ALA A 712 145.25 -28.85 61.95
N THR A 713 144.97 -27.59 61.60
CA THR A 713 144.03 -26.71 62.32
C THR A 713 142.56 -26.90 61.93
N LEU A 714 142.27 -27.53 60.79
CA LEU A 714 140.90 -27.74 60.30
C LEU A 714 140.28 -29.09 60.68
N SER A 715 141.01 -29.97 61.36
CA SER A 715 140.62 -31.37 61.57
C SER A 715 140.27 -31.75 63.02
N ASP A 716 140.39 -30.84 64.00
CA ASP A 716 140.03 -31.03 65.42
C ASP A 716 140.50 -32.38 66.02
N GLY A 717 141.72 -32.80 65.66
CA GLY A 717 142.32 -34.07 66.10
C GLY A 717 141.75 -35.35 65.46
N ASN A 718 140.70 -35.25 64.64
CA ASN A 718 140.04 -36.40 64.02
C ASN A 718 140.81 -36.89 62.78
N GLN A 719 141.44 -38.07 62.87
CA GLN A 719 142.28 -38.63 61.80
C GLN A 719 141.56 -38.80 60.47
N THR A 720 140.29 -39.23 60.47
CA THR A 720 139.53 -39.50 59.23
C THR A 720 139.23 -38.19 58.47
N LYS A 721 138.86 -37.12 59.19
CA LYS A 721 138.68 -35.79 58.57
C LYS A 721 139.99 -35.24 57.99
N ARG A 722 141.12 -35.51 58.65
CA ARG A 722 142.44 -34.99 58.26
C ARG A 722 142.90 -35.47 56.88
N GLY A 723 142.51 -36.66 56.44
CA GLY A 723 142.75 -37.13 55.07
C GLY A 723 141.97 -36.33 54.03
N GLN A 724 140.65 -36.23 54.19
CA GLN A 724 139.74 -35.56 53.24
C GLN A 724 140.00 -34.05 53.13
N VAL A 725 140.34 -33.37 54.23
CA VAL A 725 140.72 -31.95 54.23
C VAL A 725 142.04 -31.72 53.48
N LEU A 726 143.00 -32.66 53.52
CA LEU A 726 144.26 -32.52 52.79
C LEU A 726 144.07 -32.62 51.27
N GLU A 727 143.26 -33.56 50.79
CA GLU A 727 142.94 -33.66 49.35
C GLU A 727 142.12 -32.47 48.87
N SER A 728 141.13 -32.04 49.65
CA SER A 728 140.28 -30.89 49.30
C SER A 728 141.11 -29.63 49.11
N LEU A 729 142.02 -29.32 50.04
CA LEU A 729 142.94 -28.18 49.92
C LEU A 729 143.94 -28.32 48.74
N LYS A 730 144.37 -29.54 48.40
CA LYS A 730 145.24 -29.80 47.24
C LYS A 730 144.53 -29.61 45.90
N ALA A 731 143.24 -29.95 45.81
CA ALA A 731 142.43 -29.73 44.62
C ALA A 731 142.03 -28.24 44.48
N ASP A 732 141.66 -27.60 45.59
CA ASP A 732 141.12 -26.24 45.63
C ASP A 732 142.07 -25.14 45.13
N MET A 733 143.38 -25.37 45.17
CA MET A 733 144.40 -24.44 44.68
C MET A 733 144.83 -24.73 43.23
N ALA A 734 144.39 -25.84 42.63
CA ALA A 734 144.85 -26.24 41.29
C ALA A 734 144.34 -25.30 40.17
N THR A 735 143.12 -24.77 40.27
CA THR A 735 142.55 -23.83 39.29
C THR A 735 143.02 -22.39 39.50
N LEU A 736 143.80 -22.11 40.56
CA LEU A 736 144.59 -20.86 40.63
C LEU A 736 145.65 -20.78 39.51
N MET A 737 145.59 -21.77 38.59
CA MET A 737 146.27 -21.89 37.32
C MET A 737 145.36 -21.81 35.93
N GLU A 738 143.98 -21.40 35.68
CA GLU A 738 143.03 -21.31 34.35
C GLU A 738 141.48 -20.57 34.18
N GLN A 739 140.77 -20.13 32.99
CA GLN A 739 139.23 -19.64 32.67
C GLN A 739 138.52 -19.08 31.21
N PHE A 740 137.16 -19.14 30.71
CA PHE A 740 136.43 -18.60 29.35
C PHE A 740 134.85 -17.95 28.99
N LYS A 741 134.00 -18.09 27.80
CA LYS A 741 132.99 -17.06 26.95
C LYS A 741 131.59 -17.37 25.96
N THR A 742 130.49 -16.51 25.48
CA THR A 742 129.25 -16.66 24.36
C THR A 742 127.95 -15.58 23.92
N ILE A 743 126.95 -15.63 22.82
CA ILE A 743 125.65 -14.68 22.34
C ILE A 743 124.47 -14.89 21.06
N ASN A 744 123.16 -14.24 20.77
CA ASN A 744 122.07 -14.25 19.50
C ASN A 744 120.56 -13.40 19.20
N LEU A 745 119.65 -13.38 18.03
CA LEU A 745 118.27 -12.52 17.57
C LEU A 745 117.08 -12.76 16.29
N LYS A 746 115.71 -12.22 16.06
CA LYS A 746 114.68 -11.84 14.76
C LYS A 746 112.94 -11.84 14.49
N GLU A 747 112.11 -11.16 13.47
CA GLU A 747 110.62 -11.39 12.70
C GLU A 747 109.26 -10.35 12.23
N ARG A 748 108.14 -10.54 11.27
CA ARG A 748 106.73 -9.69 10.82
C ARG A 748 105.53 -9.92 9.55
N GLU A 749 104.11 -9.50 9.39
CA GLU A 749 103.01 -9.31 8.11
C GLU A 749 101.33 -8.75 8.00
N ASN A 750 100.36 -8.74 6.88
CA ASN A 750 98.89 -7.99 6.51
C ASN A 750 97.57 -8.34 5.38
N ALA A 751 96.22 -7.73 5.15
CA ALA A 751 94.94 -7.94 4.07
C ALA A 751 93.42 -7.07 3.80
N VAL A 752 92.33 -7.19 2.78
CA VAL A 752 90.84 -6.44 2.47
C VAL A 752 89.60 -6.65 1.22
N LEU A 753 88.14 -6.35 1.15
CA LEU A 753 86.96 -6.04 -0.05
C LEU A 753 85.19 -6.10 -0.09
N ALA A 754 84.18 -5.50 -1.00
CA ALA A 754 82.60 -5.82 -1.54
C ALA A 754 81.19 -4.82 -1.95
N SER A 755 79.97 -5.07 -2.79
CA SER A 755 78.42 -4.40 -2.97
C SER A 755 77.18 -4.48 -4.23
N ALA A 756 75.72 -4.20 -4.22
CA ALA A 756 74.51 -3.66 -5.28
C ALA A 756 72.84 -4.10 -5.69
N ALA A 757 71.76 -3.26 -6.29
CA ALA A 757 70.31 -3.30 -7.15
C ALA A 757 68.64 -3.26 -6.84
N GLU A 758 67.63 -2.49 -7.51
CA GLU A 758 66.04 -2.45 -7.35
C GLU A 758 65.01 -1.67 -8.36
N ASN A 759 63.75 -2.15 -8.76
CA ASN A 759 62.43 -1.45 -9.22
C ASN A 759 61.44 -2.20 -10.22
N GLN A 760 60.09 -2.40 -9.98
CA GLN A 760 59.00 -2.62 -11.02
C GLN A 760 57.53 -2.88 -10.50
N ARG A 761 56.84 -1.98 -9.75
CA ARG A 761 55.54 -2.34 -9.11
C ARG A 761 54.25 -1.50 -9.32
N HIS A 762 54.11 -0.44 -10.13
CA HIS A 762 52.85 0.39 -10.13
C HIS A 762 52.00 0.42 -11.44
N ARG A 763 50.98 -0.45 -11.59
CA ARG A 763 50.08 -0.46 -12.78
C ARG A 763 48.73 -1.23 -12.69
N VAL A 764 47.98 -1.18 -11.57
CA VAL A 764 46.69 -1.92 -11.41
C VAL A 764 45.62 -1.04 -10.76
N GLU A 765 45.34 0.11 -11.38
CA GLU A 765 44.51 1.19 -10.84
C GLU A 765 43.84 1.93 -11.99
N ALA A 766 42.70 1.40 -12.49
CA ALA A 766 42.25 1.76 -13.85
C ALA A 766 40.75 1.58 -14.18
N LEU A 767 39.86 1.25 -13.22
CA LEU A 767 38.46 0.88 -13.54
C LEU A 767 37.43 1.41 -12.53
N THR A 768 37.34 2.73 -12.31
CA THR A 768 36.50 3.33 -11.25
C THR A 768 35.42 4.37 -11.66
N ASP A 769 35.60 5.22 -12.68
CA ASP A 769 34.71 6.41 -12.84
C ASP A 769 33.51 6.38 -13.82
N GLU A 770 33.47 5.48 -14.80
CA GLU A 770 32.36 5.19 -15.78
C GLU A 770 30.96 4.83 -15.19
N VAL A 771 30.53 5.43 -14.08
CA VAL A 771 29.23 5.15 -13.43
C VAL A 771 28.45 6.42 -13.07
N GLN A 772 29.11 7.55 -12.77
CA GLN A 772 28.45 8.65 -12.07
C GLN A 772 27.44 9.53 -12.87
N LYS A 773 27.42 9.51 -14.21
CA LYS A 773 26.87 10.67 -14.98
C LYS A 773 25.79 10.38 -16.03
N SER A 774 24.95 9.37 -15.81
CA SER A 774 23.68 9.17 -16.56
C SER A 774 22.54 10.09 -16.08
N GLN A 775 22.80 11.39 -15.87
CA GLN A 775 21.87 12.35 -15.21
C GLN A 775 21.51 13.59 -16.06
N ALA A 776 21.77 13.58 -17.38
CA ALA A 776 21.93 14.83 -18.15
C ALA A 776 20.90 15.12 -19.28
N LEU A 777 19.77 14.40 -19.41
CA LEU A 777 18.95 14.52 -20.65
C LEU A 777 17.41 14.56 -20.54
N ALA A 778 16.83 14.74 -19.34
CA ALA A 778 15.36 14.87 -19.19
C ALA A 778 14.84 16.32 -19.16
N ALA A 779 15.70 17.31 -18.87
CA ALA A 779 15.30 18.67 -18.51
C ALA A 779 15.22 19.67 -19.69
N LYS A 780 14.89 19.23 -20.92
CA LYS A 780 15.03 20.07 -22.14
C LYS A 780 13.85 20.05 -23.12
N ARG A 781 12.61 19.82 -22.67
CA ARG A 781 11.39 19.88 -23.52
C ARG A 781 10.14 20.50 -22.85
N GLU A 782 10.33 21.31 -21.82
CA GLU A 782 9.22 21.95 -21.08
C GLU A 782 8.94 23.41 -21.52
N GLN A 783 9.78 23.98 -22.39
CA GLN A 783 9.81 25.42 -22.68
C GLN A 783 10.05 25.70 -24.17
N GLU A 784 9.01 25.66 -25.01
CA GLU A 784 9.14 26.09 -26.42
C GLU A 784 7.84 26.66 -27.04
N MET A 785 6.78 25.85 -27.23
CA MET A 785 5.65 26.21 -28.11
C MET A 785 4.32 26.48 -27.38
N LYS A 786 4.20 27.66 -26.75
CA LYS A 786 2.95 28.14 -26.11
C LYS A 786 2.54 29.57 -26.54
N SER A 787 3.13 30.12 -27.60
CA SER A 787 3.14 31.57 -27.87
C SER A 787 2.96 31.98 -29.34
N GLN A 788 2.16 31.25 -30.13
CA GLN A 788 1.69 31.71 -31.45
C GLN A 788 0.15 31.67 -31.56
N LEU A 789 -0.48 32.31 -30.57
CA LEU A 789 -1.85 32.80 -30.67
C LEU A 789 -1.90 34.00 -31.63
N LEU A 790 -3.07 34.18 -32.28
CA LEU A 790 -3.62 35.48 -32.67
C LEU A 790 -2.74 36.38 -33.56
N GLU A 791 -2.61 36.03 -34.84
CA GLU A 791 -2.56 37.06 -35.90
C GLU A 791 -3.52 36.74 -37.05
N LYS A 792 -4.41 37.71 -37.33
CA LYS A 792 -5.01 38.01 -38.65
C LYS A 792 -5.92 36.91 -39.24
N GLU A 793 -7.25 37.03 -39.27
CA GLU A 793 -8.11 38.22 -39.26
C GLU A 793 -7.84 39.18 -40.46
N HIS A 794 -8.90 39.65 -41.13
CA HIS A 794 -8.92 40.34 -42.45
C HIS A 794 -8.74 39.49 -43.73
N LYS A 795 -9.87 38.97 -44.25
CA LYS A 795 -10.18 38.98 -45.70
C LYS A 795 -11.68 38.80 -46.00
N SER A 796 -12.49 39.64 -45.35
CA SER A 796 -13.87 39.92 -45.76
C SER A 796 -13.91 40.79 -47.03
N LYS A 797 -15.12 40.97 -47.60
CA LYS A 797 -15.51 42.10 -48.47
C LYS A 797 -14.95 42.12 -49.90
N HIS A 798 -15.59 41.39 -50.83
CA HIS A 798 -15.66 41.86 -52.22
C HIS A 798 -16.97 41.56 -52.96
N LEU A 799 -17.23 40.32 -53.41
CA LEU A 799 -18.18 40.10 -54.52
C LEU A 799 -19.60 39.75 -54.06
N GLN A 800 -20.45 40.78 -54.06
CA GLN A 800 -21.87 40.73 -53.67
C GLN A 800 -22.82 41.18 -54.82
N ASP A 801 -22.26 41.59 -55.97
CA ASP A 801 -22.94 42.51 -56.90
C ASP A 801 -23.65 41.88 -58.11
N GLU A 802 -23.43 40.61 -58.45
CA GLU A 802 -23.95 40.01 -59.71
C GLU A 802 -25.29 39.26 -59.56
N LEU A 803 -26.18 39.83 -58.75
CA LEU A 803 -27.61 39.56 -58.75
C LEU A 803 -28.28 40.58 -59.69
N SER A 804 -29.08 40.18 -60.69
CA SER A 804 -30.28 40.94 -61.15
C SER A 804 -30.94 40.49 -62.47
N VAL A 805 -30.19 40.35 -63.56
CA VAL A 805 -30.69 40.79 -64.89
C VAL A 805 -31.70 39.85 -65.59
N GLN A 806 -31.43 38.55 -65.70
CA GLN A 806 -31.97 37.71 -66.80
C GLN A 806 -33.22 36.87 -66.46
N ALA A 807 -34.26 37.48 -65.88
CA ALA A 807 -35.51 36.79 -65.51
C ALA A 807 -36.76 37.21 -66.33
N ALA A 808 -36.68 38.24 -67.17
CA ALA A 808 -37.82 39.15 -67.34
C ALA A 808 -38.88 38.84 -68.43
N LYS A 809 -38.50 38.45 -69.66
CA LYS A 809 -39.31 38.86 -70.85
C LYS A 809 -40.20 37.81 -71.54
N THR A 810 -39.77 36.58 -71.74
CA THR A 810 -40.44 35.63 -72.67
C THR A 810 -41.59 34.81 -72.06
N GLN A 811 -42.37 35.42 -71.16
CA GLN A 811 -43.63 34.85 -70.64
C GLN A 811 -44.90 35.31 -71.39
N ALA A 812 -44.81 36.30 -72.28
CA ALA A 812 -45.96 37.16 -72.59
C ALA A 812 -47.02 36.57 -73.55
N LEU A 813 -46.60 35.97 -74.66
CA LEU A 813 -47.40 36.05 -75.91
C LEU A 813 -48.08 34.76 -76.40
N GLU A 814 -47.61 33.58 -76.03
CA GLU A 814 -48.33 32.32 -76.37
C GLU A 814 -49.60 32.12 -75.51
N ARG A 815 -49.84 33.02 -74.53
CA ARG A 815 -50.94 32.98 -73.55
C ARG A 815 -52.35 33.04 -74.15
N GLN A 816 -52.54 33.53 -75.38
CA GLN A 816 -53.88 33.71 -75.94
C GLN A 816 -54.34 32.59 -76.90
N LEU A 817 -53.42 31.82 -77.50
CA LEU A 817 -53.80 30.64 -78.28
C LEU A 817 -54.36 29.51 -77.38
N GLN A 818 -54.11 29.61 -76.07
CA GLN A 818 -54.60 28.70 -75.04
C GLN A 818 -56.13 28.73 -74.94
N GLU A 819 -56.75 29.91 -74.79
CA GLU A 819 -58.03 30.08 -74.10
C GLU A 819 -59.26 29.36 -74.69
N TRP A 820 -59.34 29.21 -76.03
CA TRP A 820 -60.51 28.65 -76.70
C TRP A 820 -60.42 27.16 -77.01
N GLN A 821 -59.28 26.66 -77.49
CA GLN A 821 -59.05 25.20 -77.56
C GLN A 821 -59.08 24.60 -76.15
N GLU A 822 -58.62 25.36 -75.15
CA GLU A 822 -58.80 24.99 -73.75
C GLU A 822 -60.27 24.77 -73.37
N LYS A 823 -61.29 25.49 -73.85
CA LYS A 823 -62.62 25.43 -73.21
C LYS A 823 -63.40 24.13 -73.43
N SER A 824 -63.42 23.60 -74.65
CA SER A 824 -64.05 22.28 -74.92
C SER A 824 -63.19 21.15 -74.35
N LYS A 825 -61.87 21.28 -74.48
CA LYS A 825 -60.92 20.33 -73.89
C LYS A 825 -61.01 20.33 -72.37
N LYS A 826 -61.17 21.49 -71.71
CA LYS A 826 -61.32 21.66 -70.26
C LYS A 826 -62.46 20.85 -69.70
N LEU A 827 -63.61 20.70 -70.35
CA LEU A 827 -64.70 19.88 -69.80
C LEU A 827 -64.48 18.37 -69.95
N ALA A 828 -63.93 17.92 -71.10
CA ALA A 828 -63.62 16.52 -71.33
C ALA A 828 -62.39 16.05 -70.52
N ASP A 829 -61.37 16.92 -70.46
CA ASP A 829 -60.22 16.76 -69.59
C ASP A 829 -60.60 16.97 -68.13
N GLU A 830 -61.48 17.89 -67.71
CA GLU A 830 -61.95 18.00 -66.30
C GLU A 830 -62.62 16.71 -65.86
N LYS A 831 -63.44 16.07 -66.70
CA LYS A 831 -63.99 14.77 -66.33
C LYS A 831 -62.88 13.72 -66.16
N LYS A 832 -61.95 13.62 -67.13
CA LYS A 832 -60.77 12.73 -67.04
C LYS A 832 -59.73 13.16 -66.01
N ARG A 833 -59.76 14.39 -65.53
CA ARG A 833 -58.80 15.03 -64.62
C ARG A 833 -59.34 15.02 -63.21
N VAL A 834 -60.63 15.16 -62.95
CA VAL A 834 -61.23 14.79 -61.67
C VAL A 834 -61.15 13.28 -61.48
N GLU A 835 -61.29 12.48 -62.54
CA GLU A 835 -61.05 11.03 -62.49
C GLU A 835 -59.55 10.69 -62.32
N LYS A 836 -58.63 11.38 -63.03
CA LYS A 836 -57.18 11.29 -62.79
C LYS A 836 -56.71 11.98 -61.51
N GLU A 837 -57.42 12.93 -60.92
CA GLU A 837 -57.10 13.59 -59.65
C GLU A 837 -57.73 12.82 -58.50
N ALA A 838 -58.83 12.09 -58.68
CA ALA A 838 -59.25 11.05 -57.76
C ALA A 838 -58.25 9.89 -57.79
N LEU A 839 -57.80 9.45 -58.97
CA LEU A 839 -56.77 8.41 -59.10
C LEU A 839 -55.35 8.92 -58.77
N GLN A 840 -55.02 10.20 -58.91
CA GLN A 840 -53.74 10.78 -58.47
C GLN A 840 -53.80 11.36 -57.06
N MET A 841 -54.95 11.63 -56.46
CA MET A 841 -55.07 11.77 -55.00
C MET A 841 -54.95 10.37 -54.44
N ALA A 842 -55.78 9.39 -54.80
CA ALA A 842 -55.60 8.01 -54.36
C ALA A 842 -54.20 7.44 -54.69
N SER A 843 -53.54 7.86 -55.77
CA SER A 843 -52.16 7.45 -56.09
C SER A 843 -51.07 8.37 -55.54
N LYS A 844 -51.31 9.63 -55.15
CA LYS A 844 -50.34 10.46 -54.39
C LYS A 844 -50.56 10.37 -52.90
N GLU A 845 -51.71 9.94 -52.43
CA GLU A 845 -51.99 9.50 -51.06
C GLU A 845 -51.52 8.06 -50.92
N ARG A 846 -51.67 7.17 -51.92
CA ARG A 846 -50.92 5.91 -51.91
C ARG A 846 -49.43 6.10 -52.17
N GLN A 847 -48.96 7.06 -52.99
CA GLN A 847 -47.51 7.30 -53.12
C GLN A 847 -46.95 8.25 -52.05
N ALA A 848 -47.74 9.00 -51.28
CA ALA A 848 -47.26 9.76 -50.13
C ALA A 848 -47.52 9.03 -48.82
N ALA A 849 -48.48 8.10 -48.73
CA ALA A 849 -48.51 7.10 -47.67
C ALA A 849 -47.47 6.01 -47.96
N GLN A 850 -47.26 5.56 -49.20
CA GLN A 850 -46.16 4.65 -49.52
C GLN A 850 -44.82 5.38 -49.48
N ARG A 851 -44.67 6.63 -49.92
CA ARG A 851 -43.43 7.39 -49.63
C ARG A 851 -43.34 7.78 -48.16
N PHE A 852 -44.39 8.01 -47.39
CA PHE A 852 -44.25 8.20 -45.94
C PHE A 852 -43.99 6.87 -45.24
N ILE A 853 -44.41 5.72 -45.76
CA ILE A 853 -44.04 4.39 -45.25
C ILE A 853 -42.64 4.00 -45.72
N ASP A 854 -42.20 4.42 -46.90
CA ASP A 854 -40.86 4.14 -47.45
C ASP A 854 -39.84 5.20 -47.03
N GLU A 855 -40.28 6.39 -46.62
CA GLU A 855 -39.47 7.46 -46.01
C GLU A 855 -39.55 7.39 -44.49
N GLN A 856 -40.60 6.85 -43.87
CA GLN A 856 -40.52 6.36 -42.48
C GLN A 856 -39.75 5.05 -42.43
N LYS A 857 -39.83 4.13 -43.40
CA LYS A 857 -38.91 2.97 -43.47
C LYS A 857 -37.51 3.34 -43.92
N ALA A 858 -37.32 4.41 -44.70
CA ALA A 858 -35.98 4.92 -44.97
C ALA A 858 -35.49 5.85 -43.85
N LYS A 859 -36.33 6.48 -43.02
CA LYS A 859 -35.92 7.16 -41.78
C LYS A 859 -35.80 6.19 -40.61
N GLU A 860 -36.52 5.08 -40.59
CA GLU A 860 -36.28 3.95 -39.68
C GLU A 860 -35.02 3.24 -40.15
N ALA A 861 -34.88 2.83 -41.41
CA ALA A 861 -33.64 2.22 -41.90
C ALA A 861 -32.45 3.20 -41.94
N GLN A 862 -32.66 4.53 -42.04
CA GLN A 862 -31.58 5.52 -41.87
C GLN A 862 -31.34 5.83 -40.41
N MET A 863 -32.33 5.93 -39.51
CA MET A 863 -32.07 6.04 -38.07
C MET A 863 -31.64 4.70 -37.46
N GLU A 864 -31.85 3.57 -38.12
CA GLU A 864 -31.38 2.23 -37.75
C GLU A 864 -30.02 1.98 -38.39
N ALA A 865 -29.72 2.49 -39.58
CA ALA A 865 -28.36 2.54 -40.12
C ALA A 865 -27.51 3.58 -39.42
N GLU A 866 -28.07 4.71 -38.96
CA GLU A 866 -27.42 5.71 -38.12
C GLU A 866 -27.37 5.24 -36.67
N PHE A 867 -28.36 4.52 -36.13
CA PHE A 867 -28.24 3.87 -34.81
C PHE A 867 -27.29 2.68 -34.87
N ASN A 868 -27.21 1.92 -35.97
CA ASN A 868 -26.17 0.91 -36.18
C ASN A 868 -24.80 1.54 -36.51
N ALA A 869 -24.74 2.73 -37.12
CA ALA A 869 -23.49 3.45 -37.35
C ALA A 869 -23.00 4.13 -36.08
N ILE A 870 -23.90 4.73 -35.28
CA ILE A 870 -23.66 5.26 -33.94
C ILE A 870 -23.36 4.11 -32.99
N GLN A 871 -24.02 2.96 -33.06
CA GLN A 871 -23.61 1.76 -32.31
C GLN A 871 -22.27 1.23 -32.81
N LYS A 872 -21.97 1.19 -34.12
CA LYS A 872 -20.65 0.80 -34.62
C LYS A 872 -19.57 1.85 -34.35
N GLN A 873 -19.93 3.11 -34.15
CA GLN A 873 -19.04 4.24 -33.84
C GLN A 873 -18.84 4.39 -32.33
N LEU A 874 -19.84 4.04 -31.52
CA LEU A 874 -19.78 3.89 -30.07
C LEU A 874 -19.06 2.59 -29.72
N LEU A 875 -19.30 1.49 -30.44
CA LEU A 875 -18.55 0.25 -30.33
C LEU A 875 -17.12 0.43 -30.85
N ARG A 876 -16.89 1.18 -31.94
CA ARG A 876 -15.52 1.59 -32.33
C ARG A 876 -14.90 2.55 -31.32
N GLN A 877 -15.64 3.48 -30.72
CA GLN A 877 -15.11 4.33 -29.64
C GLN A 877 -14.85 3.51 -28.39
N GLN A 878 -15.64 2.48 -28.09
CA GLN A 878 -15.48 1.60 -26.94
C GLN A 878 -14.37 0.58 -27.16
N GLN A 879 -14.20 0.08 -28.38
CA GLN A 879 -13.04 -0.72 -28.82
C GLN A 879 -11.79 0.14 -28.84
N LEU A 880 -11.82 1.37 -29.36
CA LEU A 880 -10.69 2.30 -29.40
C LEU A 880 -10.41 2.92 -28.02
N LEU A 881 -11.38 2.96 -27.10
CA LEU A 881 -11.18 3.24 -25.68
C LEU A 881 -10.65 2.01 -24.93
N GLN A 882 -11.06 0.79 -25.29
CA GLN A 882 -10.47 -0.44 -24.73
C GLN A 882 -9.06 -0.70 -25.28
N GLU A 883 -8.77 -0.31 -26.52
CA GLU A 883 -7.44 -0.28 -27.10
C GLU A 883 -6.63 0.85 -26.48
N LYS A 884 -7.17 2.07 -26.32
CA LYS A 884 -6.47 3.13 -25.58
C LYS A 884 -6.33 2.87 -24.09
N GLU A 885 -7.22 2.11 -23.46
CA GLU A 885 -7.04 1.62 -22.10
C GLU A 885 -6.04 0.47 -22.05
N ARG A 886 -5.97 -0.40 -23.07
CA ARG A 886 -4.91 -1.41 -23.17
C ARG A 886 -3.56 -0.77 -23.47
N GLU A 887 -3.48 0.25 -24.32
CA GLU A 887 -2.29 1.06 -24.57
C GLU A 887 -1.94 1.91 -23.35
N ALA A 888 -2.91 2.48 -22.61
CA ALA A 888 -2.64 3.21 -21.38
C ALA A 888 -2.16 2.28 -20.28
N ARG A 889 -2.81 1.13 -20.05
CA ARG A 889 -2.36 0.10 -19.10
C ARG A 889 -1.06 -0.56 -19.53
N ALA A 890 -0.79 -0.72 -20.83
CA ALA A 890 0.49 -1.22 -21.34
C ALA A 890 1.59 -0.16 -21.27
N ALA A 891 1.29 1.12 -21.47
CA ALA A 891 2.22 2.23 -21.28
C ALA A 891 2.44 2.55 -19.79
N GLU A 892 1.46 2.26 -18.93
CA GLU A 892 1.59 2.32 -17.48
C GLU A 892 2.40 1.13 -16.96
N ALA A 893 2.13 -0.09 -17.42
CA ALA A 893 2.95 -1.27 -17.17
C ALA A 893 4.37 -1.11 -17.75
N ALA A 894 4.54 -0.47 -18.90
CA ALA A 894 5.84 -0.14 -19.48
C ALA A 894 6.53 1.03 -18.76
N LYS A 895 5.79 1.98 -18.15
CA LYS A 895 6.35 2.99 -17.23
C LYS A 895 6.71 2.39 -15.88
N GLU A 896 5.99 1.39 -15.40
CA GLU A 896 6.31 0.56 -14.24
C GLU A 896 7.56 -0.27 -14.51
N LEU A 897 7.63 -0.98 -15.65
CA LEU A 897 8.82 -1.71 -16.10
C LEU A 897 10.00 -0.77 -16.34
N ALA A 898 9.80 0.40 -16.96
CA ALA A 898 10.85 1.41 -17.11
C ALA A 898 11.25 2.04 -15.76
N ARG A 899 10.35 2.15 -14.77
CA ARG A 899 10.70 2.53 -13.39
C ARG A 899 11.45 1.43 -12.67
N LYS A 900 11.09 0.16 -12.86
CA LYS A 900 11.75 -1.01 -12.29
C LYS A 900 13.14 -1.18 -12.90
N GLU A 901 13.27 -1.13 -14.23
CA GLU A 901 14.55 -1.02 -14.93
C GLU A 901 15.35 0.21 -14.54
N MET A 902 14.73 1.39 -14.37
CA MET A 902 15.46 2.59 -13.93
C MET A 902 15.97 2.42 -12.51
N LEU A 903 15.18 1.84 -11.60
CA LEU A 903 15.55 1.59 -10.22
C LEU A 903 16.53 0.42 -10.07
N GLU A 904 16.51 -0.56 -10.98
CA GLU A 904 17.55 -1.58 -11.12
C GLU A 904 18.82 -1.04 -11.78
N LYS A 905 18.71 -0.13 -12.76
CA LYS A 905 19.86 0.60 -13.32
C LYS A 905 20.46 1.58 -12.32
N ASP A 906 19.66 2.18 -11.43
CA ASP A 906 20.12 3.07 -10.36
C ASP A 906 20.72 2.27 -9.18
N LYS A 907 20.18 1.06 -8.89
CA LYS A 907 20.83 0.07 -8.03
C LYS A 907 22.12 -0.47 -8.63
N ALA A 908 22.16 -0.77 -9.93
CA ALA A 908 23.35 -1.24 -10.63
C ALA A 908 24.40 -0.12 -10.75
N LEU A 909 23.98 1.14 -10.93
CA LEU A 909 24.83 2.32 -10.77
C LEU A 909 25.42 2.33 -9.36
N LYS A 910 24.59 2.28 -8.31
CA LYS A 910 25.05 2.32 -6.92
C LYS A 910 25.96 1.15 -6.55
N ILE A 911 25.65 -0.06 -7.02
CA ILE A 911 26.50 -1.25 -6.85
C ILE A 911 27.81 -1.07 -7.59
N ALA A 912 27.81 -0.57 -8.84
CA ALA A 912 29.05 -0.32 -9.58
C ALA A 912 29.82 0.90 -9.02
N GLN A 913 29.16 1.89 -8.42
CA GLN A 913 29.77 2.99 -7.66
C GLN A 913 30.46 2.43 -6.42
N GLN A 914 29.78 1.59 -5.64
CA GLN A 914 30.33 0.94 -4.46
C GLN A 914 31.44 -0.04 -4.81
N GLU A 915 31.30 -0.84 -5.87
CA GLU A 915 32.36 -1.71 -6.41
C GLU A 915 33.58 -0.88 -6.83
N ARG A 916 33.41 0.42 -7.10
CA ARG A 916 34.46 1.29 -7.62
C ARG A 916 35.08 2.19 -6.58
N GLU A 917 34.32 2.73 -5.64
CA GLU A 917 34.85 3.18 -4.35
C GLU A 917 35.62 2.04 -3.66
N MET A 918 35.18 0.79 -3.80
CA MET A 918 35.90 -0.41 -3.36
C MET A 918 37.12 -0.73 -4.24
N ARG A 919 37.06 -0.68 -5.58
CA ARG A 919 38.24 -0.87 -6.45
C ARG A 919 39.27 0.25 -6.30
N GLU A 920 38.84 1.45 -5.91
CA GLU A 920 39.69 2.62 -5.71
C GLU A 920 40.27 2.69 -4.30
N LYS A 921 39.54 2.17 -3.30
CA LYS A 921 40.15 1.73 -2.04
C LYS A 921 41.18 0.66 -2.32
N LEU A 922 40.77 -0.44 -2.96
CA LEU A 922 41.64 -1.58 -3.25
C LEU A 922 42.86 -1.17 -4.06
N SER A 923 42.76 -0.20 -4.98
CA SER A 923 43.90 0.30 -5.73
C SER A 923 44.80 1.23 -4.91
N ARG A 924 44.25 2.11 -4.07
CA ARG A 924 45.01 2.86 -3.04
C ARG A 924 45.69 1.94 -2.02
N ASP A 925 45.01 0.88 -1.60
CA ASP A 925 45.50 -0.17 -0.70
C ASP A 925 46.56 -1.02 -1.43
N VAL A 926 46.44 -1.21 -2.74
CA VAL A 926 47.45 -1.85 -3.60
C VAL A 926 48.64 -0.91 -3.89
N LEU A 927 48.46 0.42 -3.97
CA LEU A 927 49.57 1.38 -3.96
C LEU A 927 50.33 1.31 -2.62
N ALA A 928 49.60 1.33 -1.50
CA ALA A 928 50.18 1.23 -0.15
C ALA A 928 50.90 -0.11 0.05
N HIS A 929 50.28 -1.23 -0.34
CA HIS A 929 50.93 -2.54 -0.32
C HIS A 929 52.06 -2.68 -1.35
N LYS A 930 52.16 -1.82 -2.36
CA LYS A 930 53.30 -1.83 -3.30
C LYS A 930 54.47 -0.97 -2.81
N ALA A 931 54.21 0.09 -2.06
CA ALA A 931 55.23 0.74 -1.23
C ALA A 931 55.78 -0.24 -0.18
N GLN A 932 54.91 -0.91 0.58
CA GLN A 932 55.31 -1.94 1.56
C GLN A 932 55.96 -3.18 0.93
N ALA A 933 55.58 -3.56 -0.30
CA ALA A 933 56.17 -4.73 -0.96
C ALA A 933 57.57 -4.46 -1.51
N ALA A 934 57.91 -3.23 -1.91
CA ALA A 934 59.29 -2.87 -2.24
C ALA A 934 60.20 -3.06 -1.00
N GLU A 935 59.76 -2.55 0.15
CA GLU A 935 60.44 -2.69 1.45
C GLU A 935 60.59 -4.16 1.91
N LEU A 936 59.75 -5.08 1.40
CA LEU A 936 59.84 -6.52 1.65
C LEU A 936 60.63 -7.30 0.58
N GLU A 937 60.67 -6.86 -0.69
CA GLU A 937 61.46 -7.49 -1.74
C GLU A 937 62.97 -7.43 -1.42
N SER A 938 63.42 -6.38 -0.72
CA SER A 938 64.78 -6.30 -0.15
C SER A 938 65.10 -7.39 0.89
N LYS A 939 64.09 -7.99 1.55
CA LYS A 939 64.29 -8.97 2.65
C LYS A 939 64.07 -10.42 2.24
N ILE A 940 63.36 -10.68 1.14
CA ILE A 940 63.01 -12.05 0.70
C ILE A 940 64.14 -12.71 -0.10
N SER A 941 65.02 -11.92 -0.73
CA SER A 941 66.12 -12.43 -1.57
C SER A 941 67.16 -13.29 -0.83
N SER A 942 67.26 -13.21 0.50
CA SER A 942 68.17 -14.04 1.30
C SER A 942 67.61 -15.43 1.67
N VAL A 943 66.29 -15.59 1.72
CA VAL A 943 65.61 -16.82 2.21
C VAL A 943 65.31 -17.80 1.06
N MET A 944 65.30 -17.32 -0.19
CA MET A 944 64.99 -18.11 -1.38
C MET A 944 65.99 -19.24 -1.69
N LEU A 945 67.17 -19.27 -1.05
CA LEU A 945 68.19 -20.28 -1.32
C LEU A 945 67.93 -21.63 -0.61
N GLU A 946 67.33 -21.62 0.59
CA GLU A 946 67.19 -22.83 1.41
C GLU A 946 65.98 -23.70 1.01
N LYS A 947 64.87 -23.10 0.55
CA LYS A 947 63.64 -23.84 0.24
C LYS A 947 63.62 -24.62 -1.08
N SER A 948 64.70 -24.56 -1.87
CA SER A 948 64.79 -25.31 -3.14
C SER A 948 64.80 -26.84 -2.98
N ILE A 949 65.07 -27.35 -1.76
CA ILE A 949 65.24 -28.79 -1.50
C ILE A 949 63.92 -29.48 -1.14
N GLU A 950 62.99 -28.81 -0.45
CA GLU A 950 61.68 -29.39 -0.07
C GLU A 950 60.78 -29.68 -1.29
N THR A 951 60.94 -28.93 -2.38
CA THR A 951 60.08 -28.99 -3.58
C THR A 951 60.10 -30.31 -4.36
N GLN A 952 60.98 -31.26 -4.04
CA GLN A 952 60.97 -32.59 -4.67
C GLN A 952 59.99 -33.59 -4.03
N GLN A 953 59.64 -33.45 -2.75
CA GLN A 953 58.82 -34.45 -2.04
C GLN A 953 57.30 -34.28 -2.25
N LEU A 954 56.82 -33.06 -2.51
CA LEU A 954 55.38 -32.77 -2.62
C LEU A 954 54.71 -33.26 -3.93
N LYS A 955 55.47 -33.77 -4.91
CA LYS A 955 54.90 -34.22 -6.20
C LYS A 955 54.04 -35.48 -6.11
N GLY A 956 54.13 -36.27 -5.04
CA GLY A 956 53.28 -37.47 -4.86
C GLY A 956 51.82 -37.17 -4.48
N ASN A 957 51.58 -36.13 -3.67
CA ASN A 957 50.26 -35.87 -3.09
C ASN A 957 49.27 -35.23 -4.07
N LEU A 958 49.77 -34.55 -5.11
CA LEU A 958 48.95 -33.88 -6.12
C LEU A 958 48.11 -34.88 -6.96
N THR A 959 48.70 -36.04 -7.28
CA THR A 959 48.05 -37.11 -8.04
C THR A 959 46.91 -37.81 -7.29
N GLU A 960 46.91 -37.79 -5.95
CA GLU A 960 45.83 -38.37 -5.15
C GLU A 960 44.66 -37.40 -4.95
N GLN A 961 44.94 -36.10 -4.80
CA GLN A 961 43.95 -35.02 -4.80
C GLN A 961 43.11 -35.02 -6.08
N GLN A 962 43.74 -35.02 -7.25
CA GLN A 962 43.06 -34.99 -8.56
C GLN A 962 42.05 -36.13 -8.74
N ARG A 963 42.33 -37.32 -8.17
CA ARG A 963 41.46 -38.49 -8.27
C ARG A 963 40.17 -38.35 -7.46
N LYS A 964 40.21 -37.61 -6.34
CA LYS A 964 39.02 -37.27 -5.54
C LYS A 964 38.17 -36.19 -6.22
N THR A 965 38.79 -35.21 -6.88
CA THR A 965 38.07 -34.16 -7.63
C THR A 965 37.18 -34.77 -8.73
N GLN A 966 37.72 -35.72 -9.50
CA GLN A 966 36.99 -36.39 -10.58
C GLN A 966 35.82 -37.26 -10.10
N GLN A 967 35.87 -37.81 -8.88
CA GLN A 967 34.72 -38.53 -8.30
C GLN A 967 33.59 -37.55 -7.92
N LEU A 968 33.93 -36.43 -7.28
CA LEU A 968 32.96 -35.40 -6.87
C LEU A 968 32.28 -34.73 -8.08
N GLU A 969 33.00 -34.49 -9.18
CA GLU A 969 32.38 -33.99 -10.42
C GLU A 969 31.37 -34.98 -11.03
N LEU A 970 31.61 -36.28 -10.88
CA LEU A 970 30.72 -37.35 -11.36
C LEU A 970 29.43 -37.47 -10.53
N GLU A 971 29.53 -37.33 -9.21
CA GLU A 971 28.36 -37.27 -8.31
C GLU A 971 27.56 -35.97 -8.50
N LEU A 972 28.24 -34.83 -8.63
CA LEU A 972 27.61 -33.53 -8.86
C LEU A 972 26.95 -33.44 -10.25
N LYS A 973 27.42 -34.22 -11.22
CA LYS A 973 26.73 -34.43 -12.51
C LYS A 973 25.49 -35.30 -12.34
N ARG A 974 25.56 -36.42 -11.62
CA ARG A 974 24.40 -37.27 -11.30
C ARG A 974 23.27 -36.48 -10.65
N MET A 975 23.55 -35.71 -9.59
CA MET A 975 22.52 -34.91 -8.92
C MET A 975 21.95 -33.78 -9.80
N LYS A 976 22.71 -33.25 -10.77
CA LYS A 976 22.18 -32.29 -11.77
C LYS A 976 21.29 -32.92 -12.83
N ASP A 977 21.45 -34.21 -13.10
CA ASP A 977 20.63 -34.94 -14.05
C ASP A 977 19.38 -35.52 -13.36
N GLU A 978 19.48 -35.93 -12.09
CA GLU A 978 18.32 -36.25 -11.23
C GLU A 978 17.45 -35.01 -10.92
N ALA A 979 18.07 -33.85 -10.65
CA ALA A 979 17.32 -32.59 -10.48
C ALA A 979 16.55 -32.19 -11.75
N ARG A 980 17.13 -32.42 -12.94
CA ARG A 980 16.43 -32.20 -14.21
C ARG A 980 15.30 -33.19 -14.45
N ALA A 981 15.47 -34.47 -14.13
CA ALA A 981 14.38 -35.44 -14.18
C ALA A 981 13.20 -35.04 -13.27
N LEU A 982 13.48 -34.51 -12.06
CA LEU A 982 12.45 -34.02 -11.14
C LEU A 982 11.74 -32.73 -11.62
N ASP A 983 12.45 -31.81 -12.28
CA ASP A 983 11.82 -30.63 -12.88
C ASP A 983 11.07 -30.96 -14.19
N GLU A 984 11.51 -31.97 -14.96
CA GLU A 984 10.76 -32.53 -16.10
C GLU A 984 9.49 -33.26 -15.64
N GLU A 985 9.53 -34.02 -14.54
CA GLU A 985 8.33 -34.54 -13.89
C GLU A 985 7.41 -33.41 -13.40
N ARG A 986 7.95 -32.34 -12.80
CA ARG A 986 7.14 -31.18 -12.38
C ARG A 986 6.53 -30.42 -13.54
N GLU A 987 7.22 -30.29 -14.66
CA GLU A 987 6.66 -29.78 -15.91
C GLU A 987 5.56 -30.69 -16.44
N HIS A 988 5.75 -32.01 -16.42
CA HIS A 988 4.74 -32.98 -16.82
C HIS A 988 3.49 -32.92 -15.93
N TRP A 989 3.66 -32.84 -14.60
CA TRP A 989 2.58 -32.62 -13.65
C TRP A 989 1.90 -31.26 -13.82
N ARG A 990 2.63 -30.19 -14.15
CA ARG A 990 2.04 -28.88 -14.51
C ARG A 990 1.24 -28.94 -15.80
N ARG A 991 1.72 -29.64 -16.84
CA ARG A 991 0.98 -29.86 -18.09
C ARG A 991 -0.27 -30.71 -17.87
N GLN A 992 -0.20 -31.75 -17.03
CA GLN A 992 -1.38 -32.51 -16.61
C GLN A 992 -2.34 -31.69 -15.74
N ALA A 993 -1.85 -30.82 -14.87
CA ALA A 993 -2.69 -29.92 -14.06
C ALA A 993 -3.42 -28.89 -14.93
N LEU A 994 -2.73 -28.28 -15.90
CA LEU A 994 -3.35 -27.38 -16.90
C LEU A 994 -4.37 -28.12 -17.77
N ALA A 995 -4.05 -29.32 -18.28
CA ALA A 995 -5.00 -30.13 -19.03
C ALA A 995 -6.21 -30.58 -18.19
N MET A 996 -6.02 -30.85 -16.88
CA MET A 996 -7.13 -31.07 -15.95
C MET A 996 -7.93 -29.80 -15.69
N GLU A 997 -7.31 -28.62 -15.65
CA GLU A 997 -8.02 -27.35 -15.45
C GLU A 997 -8.80 -26.93 -16.70
N GLU A 998 -8.25 -27.14 -17.90
CA GLU A 998 -8.94 -26.96 -19.18
C GLU A 998 -10.09 -27.95 -19.37
N THR A 999 -9.90 -29.24 -19.06
CA THR A 999 -11.01 -30.22 -19.11
C THR A 999 -12.04 -30.00 -18.01
N LYS A 1000 -11.66 -29.45 -16.86
CA LYS A 1000 -12.59 -29.04 -15.78
C LYS A 1000 -13.34 -27.76 -16.13
N ARG A 1001 -12.73 -26.84 -16.89
CA ARG A 1001 -13.43 -25.70 -17.54
C ARG A 1001 -14.41 -26.22 -18.59
N SER A 1002 -13.95 -27.07 -19.50
CA SER A 1002 -14.80 -27.69 -20.52
C SER A 1002 -15.98 -28.45 -19.92
N MET A 1003 -15.79 -29.17 -18.81
CA MET A 1003 -16.88 -29.78 -18.05
C MET A 1003 -17.78 -28.75 -17.35
N ALA A 1004 -17.24 -27.66 -16.80
CA ALA A 1004 -18.06 -26.60 -16.20
C ALA A 1004 -18.92 -25.87 -17.25
N ASP A 1005 -18.35 -25.59 -18.42
CA ASP A 1005 -19.03 -24.99 -19.56
C ASP A 1005 -20.08 -25.95 -20.15
N GLN A 1006 -19.79 -27.25 -20.25
CA GLN A 1006 -20.76 -28.28 -20.63
C GLN A 1006 -21.87 -28.48 -19.58
N VAL A 1007 -21.56 -28.36 -18.29
CA VAL A 1007 -22.57 -28.40 -17.21
C VAL A 1007 -23.43 -27.14 -17.20
N ALA A 1008 -22.87 -25.98 -17.54
CA ALA A 1008 -23.62 -24.74 -17.74
C ALA A 1008 -24.50 -24.80 -19.00
N GLU A 1009 -24.02 -25.42 -20.08
CA GLU A 1009 -24.83 -25.65 -21.28
C GLU A 1009 -25.92 -26.72 -21.01
N GLU A 1010 -25.62 -27.77 -20.24
CA GLU A 1010 -26.63 -28.76 -19.84
C GLU A 1010 -27.64 -28.17 -18.85
N SER A 1011 -27.24 -27.26 -17.95
CA SER A 1011 -28.18 -26.55 -17.06
C SER A 1011 -29.05 -25.58 -17.84
N ALA A 1012 -28.49 -24.81 -18.79
CA ALA A 1012 -29.28 -23.95 -19.68
C ALA A 1012 -30.22 -24.76 -20.58
N ARG A 1013 -29.80 -25.95 -21.04
CA ARG A 1013 -30.69 -26.89 -21.76
C ARG A 1013 -31.74 -27.51 -20.84
N ARG A 1014 -31.45 -27.74 -19.54
CA ARG A 1014 -32.46 -28.14 -18.55
C ARG A 1014 -33.46 -27.01 -18.28
N GLU A 1015 -33.03 -25.78 -18.05
CA GLU A 1015 -33.94 -24.62 -17.91
C GLU A 1015 -34.78 -24.41 -19.17
N ALA A 1016 -34.20 -24.53 -20.37
CA ALA A 1016 -34.96 -24.46 -21.62
C ALA A 1016 -35.96 -25.61 -21.78
N ALA A 1017 -35.59 -26.84 -21.41
CA ALA A 1017 -36.48 -27.99 -21.43
C ALA A 1017 -37.56 -27.93 -20.34
N GLU A 1018 -37.26 -27.35 -19.18
CA GLU A 1018 -38.20 -27.18 -18.06
C GLU A 1018 -39.16 -26.00 -18.32
N ALA A 1019 -38.69 -24.91 -18.94
CA ALA A 1019 -39.54 -23.85 -19.46
C ALA A 1019 -40.45 -24.36 -20.59
N ALA A 1020 -39.93 -25.19 -21.50
CA ALA A 1020 -40.74 -25.87 -22.52
C ALA A 1020 -41.74 -26.86 -21.91
N ALA A 1021 -41.36 -27.60 -20.85
CA ALA A 1021 -42.25 -28.49 -20.11
C ALA A 1021 -43.34 -27.71 -19.34
N GLN A 1022 -43.01 -26.54 -18.77
CA GLN A 1022 -43.98 -25.64 -18.14
C GLN A 1022 -44.91 -24.98 -19.17
N GLN A 1023 -44.43 -24.62 -20.36
CA GLN A 1023 -45.29 -24.21 -21.48
C GLN A 1023 -46.19 -25.36 -21.95
N ALA A 1024 -45.67 -26.58 -22.07
CA ALA A 1024 -46.46 -27.75 -22.43
C ALA A 1024 -47.50 -28.11 -21.33
N ALA A 1025 -47.15 -27.95 -20.05
CA ALA A 1025 -48.07 -28.13 -18.93
C ALA A 1025 -49.18 -27.07 -18.95
N ARG A 1026 -48.86 -25.78 -19.15
CA ARG A 1026 -49.86 -24.72 -19.30
C ARG A 1026 -50.73 -24.90 -20.55
N ALA A 1027 -50.16 -25.39 -21.65
CA ALA A 1027 -50.92 -25.74 -22.86
C ALA A 1027 -51.87 -26.93 -22.62
N ALA A 1028 -51.42 -27.96 -21.87
CA ALA A 1028 -52.26 -29.08 -21.46
C ALA A 1028 -53.35 -28.67 -20.45
N GLU A 1029 -53.06 -27.72 -19.56
CA GLU A 1029 -54.01 -27.16 -18.60
C GLU A 1029 -55.08 -26.30 -19.30
N VAL A 1030 -54.69 -25.48 -20.29
CA VAL A 1030 -55.61 -24.75 -21.17
C VAL A 1030 -56.45 -25.71 -22.03
N ALA A 1031 -55.85 -26.78 -22.57
CA ALA A 1031 -56.58 -27.82 -23.30
C ALA A 1031 -57.56 -28.60 -22.40
N ALA A 1032 -57.19 -28.86 -21.14
CA ALA A 1032 -58.08 -29.48 -20.15
C ALA A 1032 -59.23 -28.56 -19.75
N ARG A 1033 -58.99 -27.24 -19.62
CA ARG A 1033 -60.04 -26.24 -19.41
C ARG A 1033 -61.02 -26.19 -20.59
N ALA A 1034 -60.50 -26.10 -21.82
CA ALA A 1034 -61.30 -26.12 -23.04
C ALA A 1034 -62.11 -27.43 -23.19
N ALA A 1035 -61.55 -28.57 -22.76
CA ALA A 1035 -62.25 -29.86 -22.75
C ALA A 1035 -63.36 -29.95 -21.69
N MET A 1036 -63.25 -29.22 -20.56
CA MET A 1036 -64.28 -29.23 -19.51
C MET A 1036 -65.43 -28.23 -19.75
N GLU A 1037 -65.26 -27.19 -20.57
CA GLU A 1037 -66.36 -26.31 -20.97
C GLU A 1037 -67.24 -26.88 -22.10
N ALA A 1038 -66.81 -27.96 -22.77
CA ALA A 1038 -67.46 -28.53 -23.95
C ALA A 1038 -68.50 -29.65 -23.68
N VAL A 1039 -68.95 -29.86 -22.43
CA VAL A 1039 -69.86 -30.98 -22.06
C VAL A 1039 -71.21 -30.49 -21.54
N LYS A 1040 -72.09 -30.03 -22.45
CA LYS A 1040 -73.49 -29.70 -22.09
C LYS A 1040 -74.55 -29.88 -23.18
N ALA A 1041 -74.41 -30.91 -24.04
CA ALA A 1041 -75.51 -31.42 -24.86
C ALA A 1041 -75.34 -32.93 -25.20
N THR A 1042 -76.39 -33.71 -24.96
CA THR A 1042 -76.63 -35.06 -25.52
C THR A 1042 -77.76 -34.94 -26.58
N PRO A 1043 -78.17 -35.99 -27.35
CA PRO A 1043 -77.87 -37.42 -27.25
C PRO A 1043 -77.61 -38.14 -28.62
N GLU A 1044 -77.74 -39.48 -28.62
CA GLU A 1044 -78.19 -40.37 -29.73
C GLU A 1044 -77.19 -41.37 -30.39
N LYS A 1045 -77.35 -42.64 -29.98
CA LYS A 1045 -77.54 -43.85 -30.83
C LYS A 1045 -76.44 -44.38 -31.79
N LYS A 1046 -75.99 -45.61 -31.46
CA LYS A 1046 -75.72 -46.78 -32.35
C LYS A 1046 -74.46 -46.65 -33.26
N ARG A 1047 -73.73 -47.72 -33.63
CA ARG A 1047 -74.03 -49.18 -33.69
C ARG A 1047 -72.72 -50.03 -33.64
N LYS A 1048 -72.83 -51.30 -33.25
CA LYS A 1048 -71.85 -52.41 -33.48
C LYS A 1048 -71.87 -52.84 -34.98
N PRO A 1049 -70.93 -53.67 -35.55
CA PRO A 1049 -70.35 -54.89 -34.93
C PRO A 1049 -68.89 -55.35 -35.29
N GLU A 1050 -68.56 -56.48 -34.65
CA GLU A 1050 -67.51 -57.52 -34.80
C GLU A 1050 -66.57 -57.66 -36.05
N VAL A 1051 -65.25 -57.85 -35.79
CA VAL A 1051 -64.46 -59.13 -35.82
C VAL A 1051 -64.80 -60.15 -36.95
N PRO A 1052 -63.83 -60.59 -37.82
CA PRO A 1052 -62.75 -61.58 -37.50
C PRO A 1052 -61.32 -61.14 -37.91
N ALA A 1053 -60.21 -61.56 -37.27
CA ALA A 1053 -59.62 -62.90 -37.03
C ALA A 1053 -58.85 -63.49 -38.24
N THR A 1054 -57.77 -64.28 -38.11
CA THR A 1054 -57.19 -64.95 -36.93
C THR A 1054 -55.95 -64.24 -36.32
N SER A 1055 -54.67 -64.59 -36.38
CA SER A 1055 -53.90 -65.66 -37.09
C SER A 1055 -52.83 -66.34 -36.20
N SER A 1056 -51.52 -66.22 -36.47
CA SER A 1056 -50.45 -66.98 -35.78
C SER A 1056 -49.06 -66.29 -35.82
N ALA A 1057 -48.15 -66.46 -34.85
CA ALA A 1057 -48.17 -67.33 -33.67
C ALA A 1057 -48.05 -66.51 -32.34
N LYS A 1058 -47.05 -66.57 -31.42
CA LYS A 1058 -45.79 -67.33 -31.26
C LYS A 1058 -45.50 -67.56 -29.76
N LYS A 1059 -44.25 -67.86 -29.38
CA LYS A 1059 -43.78 -68.34 -28.04
C LYS A 1059 -42.34 -67.87 -27.81
N SER A 1060 -41.77 -67.72 -26.61
CA SER A 1060 -42.20 -67.81 -25.18
C SER A 1060 -41.10 -67.12 -24.31
N ARG A 1061 -41.13 -66.97 -22.97
CA ARG A 1061 -41.84 -67.66 -21.87
C ARG A 1061 -41.94 -66.76 -20.61
N LYS A 1062 -43.02 -66.92 -19.84
CA LYS A 1062 -43.26 -66.42 -18.45
C LYS A 1062 -42.46 -67.26 -17.42
N LEU A 1063 -42.33 -67.01 -16.10
CA LEU A 1063 -42.68 -65.95 -15.11
C LEU A 1063 -41.96 -66.35 -13.79
N ALA A 1064 -41.72 -65.43 -12.84
CA ALA A 1064 -41.82 -65.68 -11.38
C ALA A 1064 -41.66 -64.39 -10.56
N VAL A 1065 -42.33 -64.32 -9.40
CA VAL A 1065 -42.14 -63.34 -8.31
C VAL A 1065 -42.18 -64.12 -7.00
N LYS A 1066 -41.29 -63.80 -6.03
CA LYS A 1066 -41.55 -64.07 -4.60
C LYS A 1066 -40.65 -63.32 -3.61
N ASP A 1067 -41.28 -62.38 -2.91
CA ASP A 1067 -41.33 -62.17 -1.45
C ASP A 1067 -40.07 -62.05 -0.54
N THR A 1068 -40.23 -61.11 0.41
CA THR A 1068 -39.63 -61.02 1.76
C THR A 1068 -38.16 -60.65 1.97
N LEU A 1069 -37.96 -59.48 2.59
CA LEU A 1069 -36.73 -59.01 3.25
C LEU A 1069 -36.78 -59.28 4.77
N PRO A 1070 -35.72 -59.81 5.39
CA PRO A 1070 -35.40 -59.60 6.80
C PRO A 1070 -34.70 -58.25 7.00
N LYS A 1071 -34.77 -57.69 8.22
CA LYS A 1071 -34.14 -56.40 8.56
C LYS A 1071 -32.67 -56.60 8.97
N LEU A 1072 -31.75 -55.87 8.32
CA LEU A 1072 -30.33 -55.76 8.70
C LEU A 1072 -30.03 -54.37 9.29
N SER A 1073 -28.91 -54.25 10.01
CA SER A 1073 -28.58 -53.03 10.76
C SER A 1073 -28.09 -51.88 9.87
N LEU A 1074 -28.30 -50.63 10.33
CA LEU A 1074 -27.85 -49.41 9.63
C LEU A 1074 -26.31 -49.26 9.57
N GLN A 1075 -25.55 -50.12 10.27
CA GLN A 1075 -24.09 -50.13 10.24
C GLN A 1075 -23.55 -51.14 9.20
N GLU A 1076 -24.16 -52.32 9.06
CA GLU A 1076 -23.75 -53.31 8.05
C GLU A 1076 -24.01 -52.81 6.62
N ALA A 1077 -25.15 -52.16 6.39
CA ALA A 1077 -25.47 -51.53 5.11
C ALA A 1077 -24.41 -50.49 4.68
N LYS A 1078 -23.83 -49.76 5.64
CA LYS A 1078 -22.75 -48.77 5.37
C LYS A 1078 -21.40 -49.43 5.08
N ARG A 1079 -21.13 -50.64 5.58
CA ARG A 1079 -19.89 -51.38 5.26
C ARG A 1079 -19.95 -51.94 3.84
N LEU A 1080 -21.04 -52.63 3.50
CA LEU A 1080 -21.24 -53.24 2.18
C LEU A 1080 -21.32 -52.19 1.06
N ALA A 1081 -21.98 -51.04 1.30
CA ALA A 1081 -22.01 -49.95 0.33
C ALA A 1081 -20.63 -49.34 0.05
N LYS A 1082 -19.70 -49.39 1.02
CA LYS A 1082 -18.32 -48.95 0.83
C LYS A 1082 -17.50 -50.02 0.09
N GLU A 1083 -17.59 -51.27 0.50
CA GLU A 1083 -16.91 -52.41 -0.15
C GLU A 1083 -17.29 -52.54 -1.63
N GLU A 1084 -18.56 -52.30 -2.00
CA GLU A 1084 -18.97 -52.31 -3.41
C GLU A 1084 -18.53 -51.04 -4.17
N MET A 1085 -18.48 -49.87 -3.52
CA MET A 1085 -17.94 -48.65 -4.14
C MET A 1085 -16.44 -48.80 -4.46
N ASP A 1086 -15.65 -49.27 -3.50
CA ASP A 1086 -14.21 -49.52 -3.67
C ASP A 1086 -13.95 -50.59 -4.75
N LYS A 1087 -14.78 -51.64 -4.82
CA LYS A 1087 -14.71 -52.66 -5.88
C LYS A 1087 -15.03 -52.10 -7.27
N ARG A 1088 -16.09 -51.28 -7.40
CA ARG A 1088 -16.44 -50.61 -8.68
C ARG A 1088 -15.38 -49.59 -9.11
N ILE A 1089 -14.68 -48.95 -8.17
CA ILE A 1089 -13.53 -48.08 -8.44
C ILE A 1089 -12.35 -48.92 -8.97
N GLY A 1090 -12.03 -50.05 -8.33
CA GLY A 1090 -10.99 -50.97 -8.80
C GLY A 1090 -11.23 -51.52 -10.20
N GLU A 1091 -12.47 -51.93 -10.51
CA GLU A 1091 -12.86 -52.41 -11.84
C GLU A 1091 -12.80 -51.30 -12.92
N ARG A 1092 -13.05 -50.03 -12.55
CA ARG A 1092 -12.86 -48.88 -13.44
C ARG A 1092 -11.39 -48.57 -13.71
N ILE A 1093 -10.54 -48.59 -12.68
CA ILE A 1093 -9.09 -48.37 -12.81
C ILE A 1093 -8.45 -49.48 -13.66
N SER A 1094 -8.88 -50.73 -13.49
CA SER A 1094 -8.41 -51.87 -14.31
C SER A 1094 -8.82 -51.75 -15.79
N LYS A 1095 -9.98 -51.12 -16.08
CA LYS A 1095 -10.44 -50.83 -17.45
C LYS A 1095 -9.84 -49.56 -18.09
N MET A 1096 -9.06 -48.76 -17.36
CA MET A 1096 -8.31 -47.62 -17.91
C MET A 1096 -6.78 -47.87 -17.93
N LYS A 1097 -6.35 -49.12 -17.74
CA LYS A 1097 -4.96 -49.59 -17.93
C LYS A 1097 -4.84 -50.67 -19.02
N LYS A 1098 -5.79 -50.66 -19.96
CA LYS A 1098 -5.81 -51.36 -21.25
C LYS A 1098 -6.35 -50.42 -22.31
#